data_AF-A0A291B099-F1
#
_entry.id   AF-A0A291B099-F1
#
_cell.length_a   1.000
_cell.length_b   1.000
_cell.length_c   1.000
_cell.angle_alpha   90.00
_cell.angle_beta   90.00
_cell.angle_gamma   90.00
#
_symmetry.space_group_name_H-M   'P 1'
#
loop_
_entity.id
_entity.type
_entity.pdbx_description
1 polymer ?
#
loop_
_entity_poly.entity_id
_entity_poly.type
_entity_poly.pdbx_seq_one_letter_code
_entity_poly.pdbx_strand_id
1 'polypeptide(L)'
;MRNLFRMSRKSILHSRSSLLLRLLFLCVVLSVPILVYLRLPRASLQITPLPPTFVFDKQLATDSPQLSILLVIPPFTNTSPPSNPSLASNYDGAYNYSTLSILLDSLVHAQYDNDKIPLTLYLAPHKNASLFEELYDKLSQFNWPHGPLEVRNATSGGFFDLVTHAWVPSRGDSDVTLIIDASSQLPLPTSYYRYLKSVTSRHAEARVSGYAVTPVLIHRKSTASFVSVSEAAPIFLYQNTPGVPSVAIRAHVWRSFQTWFYAHRSEWFLWPTVVAARDKKDAAWDRYHGNSRAHWTLWFSRFCAEYTLYNVYPTTQKLSPLSETNETTAHIETFTFDGNHAGEQSSVSAENLARIIELGRRMGGSVSMTLVNDAFLETARSWICNVDVAKIRPPGVVWFAVDDTAYDGLKKIPDSYAIRMSEFRGGRQREGTSYGTPGYWLLMLERTRLIQSILDSGIGVFAFETDQIWLRDPVPFVDRIVHSGDEVDMVGTLDTRHEIGGNFLYLSPTLPMRRTWREVCKRFERSYKKSRMHGHSAKYRRYMENDQSILTKLVFFDEEFKTKNPTIFRALDTELFVDGRWYDKSKRYYKSSKSQSPILINNNFMIGIGNKKQRAIANGHWFLTENKCNVERVKNAIRANEKRAGVNIPVDQEVIASRIEGADVEAGLEAAVAAIEKEQGMS
;
A
#
# COMPACT_ATOMS: atom_id res chain seq x y z
N MET A 1 -10.99 -51.08 -7.55
CA MET A 1 -12.46 -51.08 -7.69
C MET A 1 -12.87 -49.68 -8.12
N ARG A 2 -13.01 -49.42 -9.42
CA ARG A 2 -14.18 -49.59 -10.30
C ARG A 2 -15.12 -48.36 -10.27
N ASN A 3 -15.14 -47.68 -11.43
CA ASN A 3 -16.24 -46.90 -12.03
C ASN A 3 -16.51 -45.51 -11.40
N LEU A 4 -16.76 -44.40 -12.10
CA LEU A 4 -17.18 -44.13 -13.49
C LEU A 4 -16.57 -42.78 -13.95
N PHE A 5 -16.19 -42.65 -15.23
CA PHE A 5 -16.74 -41.62 -16.14
C PHE A 5 -16.18 -41.86 -17.55
N ARG A 6 -17.08 -42.20 -18.47
CA ARG A 6 -16.86 -42.32 -19.92
C ARG A 6 -18.04 -41.62 -20.61
N MET A 7 -17.78 -41.13 -21.82
CA MET A 7 -18.65 -40.40 -22.77
C MET A 7 -18.39 -38.88 -22.80
N SER A 8 -18.28 -38.21 -23.94
CA SER A 8 -18.29 -38.63 -25.35
C SER A 8 -17.87 -37.41 -26.19
N ARG A 9 -16.95 -37.60 -27.15
CA ARG A 9 -16.73 -36.69 -28.28
C ARG A 9 -17.66 -37.10 -29.42
N LYS A 10 -18.40 -36.17 -30.01
CA LYS A 10 -18.77 -36.13 -31.45
C LYS A 10 -19.43 -34.79 -31.83
N SER A 11 -18.61 -33.90 -32.41
CA SER A 11 -18.70 -33.37 -33.78
C SER A 11 -20.07 -32.97 -34.41
N ILE A 12 -20.09 -31.76 -35.04
CA ILE A 12 -20.52 -31.45 -36.44
C ILE A 12 -21.48 -30.24 -36.62
N LEU A 13 -21.07 -29.39 -37.59
CA LEU A 13 -21.82 -28.54 -38.56
C LEU A 13 -22.06 -27.02 -38.36
N HIS A 14 -21.97 -26.41 -39.55
CA HIS A 14 -21.87 -25.05 -40.05
C HIS A 14 -22.77 -23.93 -39.50
N SER A 15 -22.24 -22.70 -39.56
CA SER A 15 -22.89 -21.61 -40.32
C SER A 15 -21.89 -20.50 -40.63
N ARG A 16 -21.70 -20.22 -41.93
CA ARG A 16 -21.05 -19.04 -42.51
C ARG A 16 -22.13 -17.99 -42.78
N SER A 17 -21.89 -16.74 -42.41
CA SER A 17 -22.46 -15.52 -43.00
C SER A 17 -21.58 -14.34 -42.54
N SER A 18 -20.51 -13.95 -43.23
CA SER A 18 -20.50 -13.05 -44.39
C SER A 18 -21.25 -11.74 -44.11
N LEU A 19 -20.54 -10.65 -43.77
CA LEU A 19 -20.05 -9.65 -44.73
C LEU A 19 -21.11 -8.57 -45.01
N LEU A 20 -21.28 -7.62 -44.09
CA LEU A 20 -21.92 -6.32 -44.38
C LEU A 20 -21.31 -5.25 -43.44
N LEU A 21 -21.03 -4.07 -44.01
CA LEU A 21 -20.44 -2.87 -43.41
C LEU A 21 -18.89 -2.82 -43.29
N ARG A 22 -18.24 -2.89 -44.44
CA ARG A 22 -17.10 -2.01 -44.77
C ARG A 22 -17.40 -1.31 -46.09
N LEU A 23 -17.75 -0.02 -46.01
CA LEU A 23 -17.63 1.05 -47.02
C LEU A 23 -18.78 2.07 -46.83
N LEU A 24 -18.48 3.33 -47.14
CA LEU A 24 -19.25 4.58 -46.93
C LEU A 24 -18.85 5.25 -45.59
N PHE A 25 -18.20 6.42 -45.52
CA PHE A 25 -17.91 7.42 -46.54
C PHE A 25 -16.71 8.26 -46.06
N LEU A 26 -15.77 8.50 -46.98
CA LEU A 26 -14.71 9.49 -46.90
C LEU A 26 -15.15 10.64 -47.83
N CYS A 27 -15.23 11.87 -47.33
CA CYS A 27 -14.88 13.13 -48.04
C CYS A 27 -15.27 14.34 -47.17
N VAL A 28 -14.30 15.08 -46.63
CA VAL A 28 -13.66 16.31 -47.18
C VAL A 28 -14.26 17.54 -46.47
N VAL A 29 -13.43 18.33 -45.80
CA VAL A 29 -13.14 19.75 -46.09
C VAL A 29 -12.17 20.28 -45.02
N LEU A 30 -11.09 20.89 -45.52
CA LEU A 30 -10.05 21.64 -44.82
C LEU A 30 -10.62 22.74 -43.90
N SER A 31 -10.02 22.95 -42.73
CA SER A 31 -10.22 24.18 -41.95
C SER A 31 -8.95 24.52 -41.17
N VAL A 32 -8.36 25.63 -41.58
CA VAL A 32 -7.20 26.33 -40.99
C VAL A 32 -7.51 26.79 -39.56
N PRO A 33 -6.59 26.69 -38.59
CA PRO A 33 -6.79 27.32 -37.30
C PRO A 33 -6.48 28.82 -37.38
N ILE A 34 -7.50 29.65 -37.22
CA ILE A 34 -7.36 31.09 -36.91
C ILE A 34 -7.05 31.20 -35.42
N LEU A 35 -5.88 31.76 -35.09
CA LEU A 35 -5.55 32.21 -33.74
C LEU A 35 -6.43 33.42 -33.40
N VAL A 36 -7.34 33.28 -32.44
CA VAL A 36 -8.04 34.41 -31.82
C VAL A 36 -7.43 34.65 -30.45
N TYR A 37 -6.70 35.76 -30.32
CA TYR A 37 -6.26 36.31 -29.04
C TYR A 37 -7.47 36.93 -28.33
N LEU A 38 -8.01 36.26 -27.31
CA LEU A 38 -9.00 36.83 -26.39
C LEU A 38 -8.30 37.28 -25.11
N ARG A 39 -8.18 38.61 -24.96
CA ARG A 39 -7.68 39.29 -23.77
C ARG A 39 -8.86 39.46 -22.79
N LEU A 40 -8.90 38.64 -21.74
CA LEU A 40 -9.87 38.80 -20.64
C LEU A 40 -9.30 39.71 -19.53
N PRO A 41 -10.12 40.58 -18.91
CA PRO A 41 -9.67 41.53 -17.91
C PRO A 41 -9.44 40.85 -16.55
N ARG A 42 -8.42 41.34 -15.82
CA ARG A 42 -8.11 40.99 -14.44
C ARG A 42 -9.31 41.33 -13.54
N ALA A 43 -9.99 40.32 -13.03
CA ALA A 43 -10.86 40.46 -11.86
C ALA A 43 -10.02 40.23 -10.60
N SER A 44 -9.97 41.23 -9.74
CA SER A 44 -9.38 41.20 -8.40
C SER A 44 -10.17 40.25 -7.50
N LEU A 45 -9.59 39.09 -7.17
CA LEU A 45 -10.09 38.22 -6.12
C LEU A 45 -9.57 38.73 -4.76
N GLN A 46 -10.47 39.25 -3.94
CA GLN A 46 -10.24 39.44 -2.52
C GLN A 46 -10.18 38.06 -1.85
N ILE A 47 -9.02 37.76 -1.28
CA ILE A 47 -8.79 36.57 -0.45
C ILE A 47 -9.38 36.87 0.94
N THR A 48 -10.43 36.13 1.31
CA THR A 48 -10.92 36.07 2.69
C THR A 48 -9.87 35.41 3.61
N PRO A 49 -9.65 35.93 4.82
CA PRO A 49 -8.66 35.37 5.75
C PRO A 49 -9.11 33.99 6.25
N LEU A 50 -8.16 33.05 6.28
CA LEU A 50 -8.30 31.73 6.86
C LEU A 50 -8.47 31.84 8.40
N PRO A 51 -9.26 30.95 9.03
CA PRO A 51 -9.34 30.84 10.49
C PRO A 51 -8.00 30.36 11.08
N PRO A 52 -7.74 30.60 12.37
CA PRO A 52 -6.41 30.47 12.96
C PRO A 52 -5.90 29.04 12.84
N THR A 53 -4.74 28.92 12.21
CA THR A 53 -3.91 27.73 12.12
C THR A 53 -3.47 27.30 13.51
N PHE A 54 -3.71 26.03 13.85
CA PHE A 54 -2.85 25.33 14.80
C PHE A 54 -1.44 25.36 14.21
N VAL A 55 -0.56 26.11 14.86
CA VAL A 55 0.87 26.15 14.56
C VAL A 55 1.45 24.82 15.01
N PHE A 56 1.56 23.86 14.09
CA PHE A 56 2.58 22.83 14.22
C PHE A 56 3.89 23.47 13.77
N ASP A 57 4.82 23.57 14.71
CA ASP A 57 6.20 23.93 14.44
C ASP A 57 6.72 23.07 13.29
N LYS A 58 6.97 23.70 12.13
CA LYS A 58 7.67 23.08 11.01
C LYS A 58 9.15 23.00 11.37
N GLN A 59 9.51 22.06 12.23
CA GLN A 59 10.76 21.33 12.01
C GLN A 59 10.52 20.46 10.78
N LEU A 60 11.00 20.90 9.62
CA LEU A 60 11.29 19.98 8.52
C LEU A 60 12.23 18.92 9.11
N ALA A 61 11.72 17.71 9.31
CA ALA A 61 12.47 16.61 9.89
C ALA A 61 13.81 16.49 9.17
N THR A 62 14.89 16.65 9.93
CA THR A 62 16.27 16.36 9.53
C THR A 62 16.50 14.86 9.30
N ASP A 63 15.46 14.04 9.46
CA ASP A 63 15.48 12.58 9.35
C ASP A 63 15.42 12.13 7.89
N SER A 64 16.40 12.54 7.09
CA SER A 64 16.68 11.83 5.85
C SER A 64 16.97 10.36 6.21
N PRO A 65 16.39 9.38 5.51
CA PRO A 65 16.59 7.98 5.85
C PRO A 65 18.09 7.67 5.84
N GLN A 66 18.59 7.03 6.89
CA GLN A 66 19.99 6.68 6.98
C GLN A 66 20.32 5.71 5.85
N LEU A 67 21.34 6.04 5.06
CA LEU A 67 21.83 5.17 4.01
C LEU A 67 22.97 4.31 4.56
N SER A 68 22.87 2.99 4.38
CA SER A 68 23.95 2.04 4.70
C SER A 68 24.37 1.26 3.46
N ILE A 69 25.55 0.64 3.51
CA ILE A 69 26.06 -0.20 2.44
C ILE A 69 26.22 -1.63 2.97
N LEU A 70 25.64 -2.58 2.26
CA LEU A 70 25.84 -4.00 2.47
C LEU A 70 26.56 -4.60 1.26
N LEU A 71 27.83 -4.96 1.43
CA LEU A 71 28.61 -5.65 0.41
C LEU A 71 28.56 -7.17 0.67
N VAL A 72 27.88 -7.90 -0.20
CA VAL A 72 27.77 -9.36 -0.14
C VAL A 72 28.90 -9.98 -0.96
N ILE A 73 29.76 -10.73 -0.28
CA ILE A 73 31.00 -11.27 -0.83
C ILE A 73 30.84 -12.79 -1.03
N PRO A 74 30.75 -13.31 -2.26
CA PRO A 74 30.64 -14.75 -2.53
C PRO A 74 31.91 -15.50 -2.09
N PRO A 75 31.86 -16.85 -1.99
CA PRO A 75 33.06 -17.60 -1.66
C PRO A 75 34.08 -17.45 -2.79
N PHE A 76 35.31 -17.08 -2.43
CA PHE A 76 36.45 -17.04 -3.34
C PHE A 76 36.78 -18.45 -3.84
N THR A 77 37.50 -18.60 -4.93
CA THR A 77 38.33 -19.78 -5.18
C THR A 77 39.63 -19.24 -5.72
N ASN A 78 40.79 -19.75 -5.30
CA ASN A 78 42.10 -19.16 -5.67
C ASN A 78 42.60 -19.58 -7.08
N THR A 79 41.71 -19.97 -7.99
CA THR A 79 42.10 -20.37 -9.35
C THR A 79 42.29 -19.14 -10.25
N SER A 80 43.15 -19.17 -11.26
CA SER A 80 43.19 -18.07 -12.25
C SER A 80 42.06 -18.27 -13.27
N PRO A 81 41.41 -17.20 -13.78
CA PRO A 81 40.43 -17.37 -14.85
C PRO A 81 41.13 -17.94 -16.11
N PRO A 82 40.50 -18.86 -16.85
CA PRO A 82 41.09 -19.42 -18.07
C PRO A 82 41.25 -18.33 -19.15
N SER A 83 42.34 -18.41 -19.90
CA SER A 83 42.82 -17.38 -20.84
C SER A 83 42.06 -17.28 -22.18
N ASN A 84 40.85 -17.84 -22.32
CA ASN A 84 40.13 -17.83 -23.60
C ASN A 84 38.61 -17.53 -23.46
N PRO A 85 38.05 -16.49 -24.13
CA PRO A 85 36.73 -15.94 -23.78
C PRO A 85 35.51 -16.60 -24.44
N SER A 86 35.67 -17.53 -25.40
CA SER A 86 34.54 -17.82 -26.30
C SER A 86 33.60 -18.95 -25.88
N LEU A 87 33.99 -19.95 -25.08
CA LEU A 87 33.12 -21.10 -24.74
C LEU A 87 33.62 -21.82 -23.46
N ALA A 88 33.10 -21.49 -22.27
CA ALA A 88 33.34 -22.28 -21.06
C ALA A 88 32.13 -22.29 -20.11
N SER A 89 31.34 -23.35 -20.21
CA SER A 89 30.21 -23.74 -19.36
C SER A 89 30.64 -24.48 -18.08
N ASN A 90 31.76 -24.07 -17.46
CA ASN A 90 32.22 -24.55 -16.16
C ASN A 90 32.79 -23.35 -15.40
N TYR A 91 31.92 -22.57 -14.75
CA TYR A 91 32.34 -21.51 -13.85
C TYR A 91 32.72 -22.13 -12.50
N ASP A 92 33.96 -22.60 -12.38
CA ASP A 92 34.71 -22.66 -11.11
C ASP A 92 35.51 -21.35 -10.96
N GLY A 93 34.87 -20.25 -11.39
CA GLY A 93 35.46 -18.95 -11.62
C GLY A 93 35.78 -18.25 -10.32
N ALA A 94 37.03 -18.42 -9.91
CA ALA A 94 37.69 -17.62 -8.92
C ALA A 94 37.38 -16.14 -8.98
N TYR A 95 36.84 -15.63 -7.89
CA TYR A 95 36.95 -14.23 -7.58
C TYR A 95 38.41 -13.94 -7.20
N ASN A 96 39.05 -12.97 -7.86
CA ASN A 96 40.36 -12.49 -7.45
C ASN A 96 40.17 -11.33 -6.46
N TYR A 97 40.94 -11.34 -5.37
CA TYR A 97 41.02 -10.25 -4.40
C TYR A 97 41.23 -8.89 -5.07
N SER A 98 41.88 -8.84 -6.23
CA SER A 98 42.04 -7.62 -7.03
C SER A 98 40.70 -6.95 -7.40
N THR A 99 39.69 -7.72 -7.83
CA THR A 99 38.37 -7.17 -8.18
C THR A 99 37.67 -6.61 -6.95
N LEU A 100 37.71 -7.33 -5.83
CA LEU A 100 37.15 -6.85 -4.57
C LEU A 100 37.88 -5.59 -4.09
N SER A 101 39.21 -5.55 -4.21
CA SER A 101 40.01 -4.38 -3.83
C SER A 101 39.68 -3.16 -4.69
N ILE A 102 39.47 -3.31 -5.99
CA ILE A 102 39.04 -2.21 -6.88
C ILE A 102 37.65 -1.70 -6.47
N LEU A 103 36.73 -2.59 -6.13
CA LEU A 103 35.40 -2.20 -5.66
C LEU A 103 35.47 -1.46 -4.32
N LEU A 104 36.20 -1.99 -3.34
CA LEU A 104 36.41 -1.35 -2.04
C LEU A 104 37.08 0.03 -2.19
N ASP A 105 38.08 0.14 -3.06
CA ASP A 105 38.73 1.40 -3.38
C ASP A 105 37.75 2.42 -3.98
N SER A 106 36.87 1.99 -4.89
CA SER A 106 35.82 2.87 -5.43
C SER A 106 34.82 3.35 -4.37
N LEU A 107 34.53 2.53 -3.35
CA LEU A 107 33.71 2.93 -2.21
C LEU A 107 34.43 3.97 -1.36
N VAL A 108 35.72 3.77 -1.05
CA VAL A 108 36.53 4.73 -0.28
C VAL A 108 36.60 6.10 -0.96
N HIS A 109 36.68 6.13 -2.29
CA HIS A 109 36.81 7.37 -3.07
C HIS A 109 35.47 7.99 -3.49
N ALA A 110 34.33 7.45 -3.05
CA ALA A 110 33.02 8.01 -3.35
C ALA A 110 32.74 9.30 -2.55
N GLN A 111 31.86 10.14 -3.10
CA GLN A 111 31.51 11.46 -2.58
C GLN A 111 30.33 11.35 -1.61
N TYR A 112 30.61 11.15 -0.31
CA TYR A 112 29.59 11.02 0.74
C TYR A 112 29.13 12.33 1.39
N ASP A 113 29.65 13.49 0.97
CA ASP A 113 29.26 14.80 1.51
C ASP A 113 29.37 14.93 3.05
N ASN A 114 30.35 14.24 3.64
CA ASN A 114 30.59 14.10 5.09
C ASN A 114 29.56 13.27 5.86
N ASP A 115 28.60 12.66 5.18
CA ASP A 115 27.64 11.76 5.82
C ASP A 115 28.36 10.51 6.35
N LYS A 116 27.95 10.05 7.54
CA LYS A 116 28.48 8.82 8.14
C LYS A 116 27.71 7.62 7.62
N ILE A 117 28.37 6.78 6.82
CA ILE A 117 27.77 5.64 6.12
C ILE A 117 28.27 4.34 6.73
N PRO A 118 27.41 3.59 7.44
CA PRO A 118 27.76 2.24 7.87
C PRO A 118 28.06 1.33 6.67
N LEU A 119 29.16 0.58 6.75
CA LEU A 119 29.53 -0.44 5.78
C LEU A 119 29.54 -1.81 6.46
N THR A 120 28.70 -2.73 5.99
CA THR A 120 28.70 -4.12 6.40
C THR A 120 29.28 -4.98 5.27
N LEU A 121 30.36 -5.70 5.56
CA LEU A 121 30.96 -6.71 4.68
C LEU A 121 30.44 -8.08 5.11
N TYR A 122 29.67 -8.74 4.24
CA TYR A 122 29.02 -10.02 4.55
C TYR A 122 29.67 -11.15 3.74
N LEU A 123 30.52 -11.94 4.39
CA LEU A 123 31.33 -12.98 3.76
C LEU A 123 30.60 -14.31 3.70
N ALA A 124 30.55 -14.89 2.52
CA ALA A 124 30.07 -16.25 2.34
C ALA A 124 31.05 -17.29 2.90
N PRO A 125 30.55 -18.40 3.46
CA PRO A 125 31.40 -19.48 3.94
C PRO A 125 32.22 -20.07 2.79
N HIS A 126 33.51 -20.31 3.05
CA HIS A 126 34.45 -20.85 2.08
C HIS A 126 34.90 -22.27 2.48
N LYS A 127 35.11 -23.17 1.49
CA LYS A 127 35.48 -24.57 1.77
C LYS A 127 36.85 -24.71 2.43
N ASN A 128 37.78 -23.81 2.11
CA ASN A 128 39.09 -23.73 2.76
C ASN A 128 39.01 -22.70 3.90
N ALA A 129 38.98 -23.19 5.14
CA ALA A 129 38.90 -22.35 6.32
C ALA A 129 40.08 -21.37 6.44
N SER A 130 41.30 -21.76 6.08
CA SER A 130 42.47 -20.88 6.18
C SER A 130 42.36 -19.67 5.25
N LEU A 131 41.87 -19.86 4.01
CA LEU A 131 41.64 -18.75 3.09
C LEU A 131 40.48 -17.85 3.55
N PHE A 132 39.48 -18.43 4.21
CA PHE A 132 38.39 -17.67 4.80
C PHE A 132 38.88 -16.75 5.92
N GLU A 133 39.62 -17.30 6.88
CA GLU A 133 40.18 -16.53 8.01
C GLU A 133 41.15 -15.45 7.50
N GLU A 134 42.02 -15.77 6.54
CA GLU A 134 42.93 -14.78 5.96
C GLU A 134 42.17 -13.61 5.32
N LEU A 135 41.10 -13.89 4.58
CA LEU A 135 40.27 -12.86 3.99
C LEU A 135 39.50 -12.08 5.04
N TYR A 136 38.95 -12.76 6.05
CA TYR A 136 38.23 -12.13 7.16
C TYR A 136 39.12 -11.15 7.92
N ASP A 137 40.35 -11.55 8.25
CA ASP A 137 41.33 -10.71 8.92
C ASP A 137 41.68 -9.49 8.06
N LYS A 138 41.93 -9.70 6.76
CA LYS A 138 42.21 -8.60 5.82
C LYS A 138 41.04 -7.61 5.73
N LEU A 139 39.81 -8.10 5.67
CA LEU A 139 38.62 -7.24 5.60
C LEU A 139 38.31 -6.55 6.93
N SER A 140 38.63 -7.18 8.06
CA SER A 140 38.46 -6.59 9.39
C SER A 140 39.47 -5.46 9.65
N GLN A 141 40.62 -5.50 8.97
CA GLN A 141 41.64 -4.44 9.00
C GLN A 141 41.42 -3.37 7.92
N PHE A 142 40.41 -3.51 7.06
CA PHE A 142 40.12 -2.54 6.01
C PHE A 142 39.78 -1.18 6.62
N ASN A 143 40.48 -0.12 6.19
CA ASN A 143 40.22 1.23 6.68
C ASN A 143 39.02 1.84 5.95
N TRP A 144 37.87 1.88 6.60
CA TRP A 144 36.67 2.56 6.13
C TRP A 144 36.57 3.98 6.74
N PRO A 145 36.90 5.05 5.99
CA PRO A 145 36.99 6.39 6.57
C PRO A 145 35.62 7.08 6.75
N HIS A 146 34.54 6.52 6.18
CA HIS A 146 33.24 7.18 6.09
C HIS A 146 32.23 6.74 7.13
N GLY A 147 32.56 5.87 8.09
CA GLY A 147 31.60 5.44 9.10
C GLY A 147 32.04 4.19 9.87
N PRO A 148 31.12 3.53 10.59
CA PRO A 148 31.40 2.24 11.20
C PRO A 148 31.55 1.15 10.13
N LEU A 149 32.52 0.26 10.33
CA LEU A 149 32.74 -0.95 9.55
C LEU A 149 32.33 -2.16 10.38
N GLU A 150 31.58 -3.07 9.78
CA GLU A 150 31.25 -4.36 10.37
C GLU A 150 31.56 -5.48 9.39
N VAL A 151 32.24 -6.53 9.86
CA VAL A 151 32.55 -7.72 9.06
C VAL A 151 31.82 -8.92 9.66
N ARG A 152 30.91 -9.50 8.88
CA ARG A 152 30.04 -10.59 9.29
C ARG A 152 30.31 -11.86 8.47
N ASN A 153 30.20 -12.99 9.16
CA ASN A 153 30.34 -14.31 8.56
C ASN A 153 28.96 -14.95 8.42
N ALA A 154 28.65 -15.45 7.21
CA ALA A 154 27.46 -16.26 7.06
C ALA A 154 27.64 -17.63 7.71
N THR A 155 26.70 -17.99 8.58
CA THR A 155 26.73 -19.23 9.35
C THR A 155 26.29 -20.45 8.54
N SER A 156 25.45 -20.27 7.52
CA SER A 156 25.01 -21.33 6.61
C SER A 156 24.20 -20.76 5.45
N GLY A 157 24.00 -21.57 4.40
CA GLY A 157 23.12 -21.25 3.28
C GLY A 157 23.84 -21.04 1.96
N GLY A 158 23.14 -21.29 0.85
CA GLY A 158 23.67 -20.98 -0.48
C GLY A 158 23.80 -19.45 -0.67
N PHE A 159 24.45 -19.02 -1.76
CA PHE A 159 24.59 -17.59 -2.11
C PHE A 159 23.27 -16.80 -2.08
N PHE A 160 22.14 -17.46 -2.30
CA PHE A 160 20.83 -16.84 -2.15
C PHE A 160 20.47 -16.53 -0.68
N ASP A 161 20.63 -17.53 0.20
CA ASP A 161 20.33 -17.39 1.63
C ASP A 161 21.27 -16.34 2.23
N LEU A 162 22.49 -16.25 1.72
CA LEU A 162 23.47 -15.22 2.07
C LEU A 162 22.89 -13.81 1.95
N VAL A 163 22.43 -13.39 0.77
CA VAL A 163 21.93 -12.03 0.54
C VAL A 163 20.67 -11.77 1.36
N THR A 164 19.75 -12.74 1.39
CA THR A 164 18.47 -12.58 2.09
C THR A 164 18.59 -12.50 3.61
N HIS A 165 19.63 -13.09 4.22
CA HIS A 165 19.84 -12.99 5.68
C HIS A 165 20.90 -11.95 6.07
N ALA A 166 21.66 -11.42 5.10
CA ALA A 166 22.70 -10.43 5.36
C ALA A 166 22.18 -9.14 6.00
N TRP A 167 20.92 -8.79 5.71
CA TRP A 167 20.23 -7.67 6.33
C TRP A 167 18.82 -8.08 6.75
N VAL A 168 18.53 -7.92 8.04
CA VAL A 168 17.22 -8.17 8.65
C VAL A 168 16.78 -6.87 9.33
N PRO A 169 16.17 -5.93 8.58
CA PRO A 169 15.79 -4.64 9.15
C PRO A 169 14.75 -4.83 10.26
N SER A 170 15.03 -4.20 11.39
CA SER A 170 14.14 -4.14 12.53
C SER A 170 12.88 -3.35 12.19
N ARG A 171 11.84 -3.56 12.98
CA ARG A 171 10.58 -2.90 12.77
C ARG A 171 10.66 -1.43 13.19
N GLY A 172 10.31 -0.53 12.28
CA GLY A 172 10.46 0.91 12.44
C GLY A 172 11.60 1.49 11.61
N ASP A 173 12.55 0.65 11.17
CA ASP A 173 13.64 1.07 10.30
C ASP A 173 13.08 1.74 9.03
N SER A 174 13.44 3.01 8.85
CA SER A 174 13.20 3.78 7.64
C SER A 174 14.37 3.71 6.66
N ASP A 175 15.43 3.00 7.04
CA ASP A 175 16.71 2.98 6.37
C ASP A 175 16.62 2.47 4.94
N VAL A 176 17.58 2.95 4.15
CA VAL A 176 17.81 2.47 2.79
C VAL A 176 19.19 1.83 2.76
N THR A 177 19.26 0.56 2.37
CA THR A 177 20.53 -0.16 2.33
C THR A 177 20.90 -0.46 0.89
N LEU A 178 22.05 0.05 0.45
CA LEU A 178 22.67 -0.32 -0.82
C LEU A 178 23.24 -1.72 -0.72
N ILE A 179 22.53 -2.70 -1.28
CA ILE A 179 22.99 -4.07 -1.41
C ILE A 179 23.85 -4.17 -2.66
N ILE A 180 25.11 -4.55 -2.49
CA ILE A 180 26.08 -4.75 -3.56
C ILE A 180 26.46 -6.23 -3.60
N ASP A 181 26.20 -6.88 -4.72
CA ASP A 181 26.72 -8.19 -5.05
C ASP A 181 28.15 -8.05 -5.60
N ALA A 182 29.13 -8.39 -4.78
CA ALA A 182 30.53 -8.30 -5.18
C ALA A 182 30.87 -9.17 -6.39
N SER A 183 30.06 -10.21 -6.72
CA SER A 183 30.30 -11.23 -7.75
C SER A 183 30.23 -10.75 -9.20
N SER A 184 29.64 -9.58 -9.43
CA SER A 184 29.41 -9.06 -10.78
C SER A 184 29.51 -7.53 -10.86
N GLN A 185 29.85 -6.87 -9.76
CA GLN A 185 29.90 -5.42 -9.67
C GLN A 185 31.23 -4.86 -10.22
N LEU A 186 31.10 -3.89 -11.13
CA LEU A 186 32.20 -3.00 -11.52
C LEU A 186 32.35 -1.86 -10.48
N PRO A 187 33.54 -1.25 -10.35
CA PRO A 187 33.72 -0.08 -9.48
C PRO A 187 32.62 0.96 -9.70
N LEU A 188 32.08 1.49 -8.60
CA LEU A 188 30.98 2.44 -8.66
C LEU A 188 31.49 3.84 -9.05
N PRO A 189 30.69 4.64 -9.80
CA PRO A 189 31.03 6.04 -10.06
C PRO A 189 31.17 6.81 -8.75
N THR A 190 32.16 7.69 -8.59
CA THR A 190 32.38 8.45 -7.35
C THR A 190 31.17 9.29 -6.92
N SER A 191 30.29 9.63 -7.85
CA SER A 191 29.04 10.38 -7.63
C SER A 191 27.82 9.51 -7.25
N TYR A 192 27.94 8.18 -7.17
CA TYR A 192 26.79 7.29 -6.99
C TYR A 192 25.99 7.62 -5.73
N TYR A 193 26.67 8.00 -4.63
CA TYR A 193 26.03 8.31 -3.36
C TYR A 193 25.16 9.56 -3.48
N ARG A 194 25.68 10.63 -4.10
CA ARG A 194 24.93 11.87 -4.34
C ARG A 194 23.72 11.62 -5.23
N TYR A 195 23.86 10.76 -6.24
CA TYR A 195 22.72 10.29 -7.03
C TYR A 195 21.69 9.59 -6.14
N LEU A 196 22.10 8.60 -5.32
CA LEU A 196 21.20 7.89 -4.41
C LEU A 196 20.47 8.84 -3.46
N LYS A 197 21.19 9.75 -2.79
CA LYS A 197 20.61 10.78 -1.90
C LYS A 197 19.59 11.67 -2.63
N SER A 198 19.89 12.03 -3.88
CA SER A 198 18.98 12.83 -4.70
C SER A 198 17.73 12.05 -5.14
N VAL A 199 17.83 10.78 -5.52
CA VAL A 199 16.67 10.00 -5.97
C VAL A 199 15.83 9.50 -4.81
N THR A 200 16.43 9.16 -3.67
CA THR A 200 15.69 8.71 -2.47
C THR A 200 14.83 9.83 -1.89
N SER A 201 15.35 11.05 -1.85
CA SER A 201 14.60 12.22 -1.36
C SER A 201 13.45 12.64 -2.28
N ARG A 202 13.62 12.49 -3.60
CA ARG A 202 12.62 12.91 -4.60
C ARG A 202 11.59 11.83 -4.93
N HIS A 203 11.96 10.56 -4.84
CA HIS A 203 11.14 9.42 -5.24
C HIS A 203 10.89 8.45 -4.07
N ALA A 204 10.56 9.00 -2.90
CA ALA A 204 10.18 8.23 -1.71
C ALA A 204 8.76 7.61 -1.79
N GLU A 205 8.12 7.64 -2.97
CA GLU A 205 6.76 7.18 -3.21
C GLU A 205 6.57 5.72 -2.76
N ALA A 206 5.36 5.38 -2.31
CA ALA A 206 5.06 4.05 -1.76
C ALA A 206 5.18 2.89 -2.77
N ARG A 207 5.22 3.20 -4.07
CA ARG A 207 5.42 2.22 -5.14
C ARG A 207 6.90 1.98 -5.46
N VAL A 208 7.82 2.74 -4.88
CA VAL A 208 9.25 2.55 -5.11
C VAL A 208 9.80 1.50 -4.15
N SER A 209 10.32 0.39 -4.70
CA SER A 209 10.97 -0.69 -3.96
C SER A 209 12.43 -0.39 -3.64
N GLY A 210 13.12 0.30 -4.54
CA GLY A 210 14.55 0.57 -4.43
C GLY A 210 15.10 1.43 -5.57
N TYR A 211 16.41 1.65 -5.54
CA TYR A 211 17.13 2.57 -6.41
C TYR A 211 18.39 1.89 -6.93
N ALA A 212 18.44 1.61 -8.23
CA ALA A 212 19.61 1.03 -8.86
C ALA A 212 20.67 2.11 -9.10
N VAL A 213 21.94 1.74 -8.95
CA VAL A 213 23.09 2.61 -9.29
C VAL A 213 23.73 2.23 -10.62
N THR A 214 23.17 1.24 -11.32
CA THR A 214 23.57 0.87 -12.67
C THR A 214 22.37 0.95 -13.60
N PRO A 215 22.51 1.50 -14.82
CA PRO A 215 21.44 1.48 -15.81
C PRO A 215 21.13 0.05 -16.22
N VAL A 216 19.91 -0.19 -16.70
CA VAL A 216 19.48 -1.48 -17.25
C VAL A 216 18.88 -1.30 -18.64
N LEU A 217 19.10 -2.26 -19.52
CA LEU A 217 18.46 -2.31 -20.83
C LEU A 217 17.09 -2.97 -20.71
N ILE A 218 16.05 -2.35 -21.27
CA ILE A 218 14.68 -2.87 -21.24
C ILE A 218 14.40 -3.67 -22.52
N HIS A 219 14.13 -4.96 -22.37
CA HIS A 219 13.67 -5.82 -23.46
C HIS A 219 12.15 -5.80 -23.60
N ARG A 220 11.62 -5.70 -24.83
CA ARG A 220 10.19 -5.88 -25.11
C ARG A 220 9.86 -7.32 -25.46
N LYS A 221 8.81 -7.87 -24.85
CA LYS A 221 8.35 -9.25 -25.08
C LYS A 221 7.92 -9.56 -26.53
N SER A 222 7.54 -8.56 -27.32
CA SER A 222 7.01 -8.75 -28.68
C SER A 222 8.03 -8.56 -29.79
N THR A 223 9.23 -8.08 -29.48
CA THR A 223 10.25 -7.67 -30.46
C THR A 223 11.62 -7.97 -29.89
N ALA A 224 12.51 -8.60 -30.67
CA ALA A 224 13.92 -8.76 -30.28
C ALA A 224 14.69 -7.43 -30.12
N SER A 225 14.00 -6.29 -30.20
CA SER A 225 14.54 -4.95 -29.99
C SER A 225 14.40 -4.48 -28.55
N PHE A 226 15.43 -3.80 -28.08
CA PHE A 226 15.42 -3.03 -26.84
C PHE A 226 14.53 -1.79 -26.98
N VAL A 227 13.91 -1.37 -25.88
CA VAL A 227 13.24 -0.06 -25.82
C VAL A 227 14.30 0.96 -25.39
N SER A 228 14.54 1.96 -26.23
CA SER A 228 15.22 3.17 -25.79
C SER A 228 14.28 3.87 -24.82
N VAL A 229 14.66 3.94 -23.55
CA VAL A 229 14.08 4.92 -22.63
C VAL A 229 14.38 6.30 -23.23
N SER A 230 13.42 7.22 -23.17
CA SER A 230 13.63 8.58 -23.67
C SER A 230 14.88 9.18 -23.02
N GLU A 231 15.87 9.57 -23.83
CA GLU A 231 17.10 10.22 -23.34
C GLU A 231 16.81 11.53 -22.58
N ALA A 232 15.61 12.08 -22.75
CA ALA A 232 15.18 13.30 -22.07
C ALA A 232 14.87 13.09 -20.57
N ALA A 233 14.62 11.85 -20.11
CA ALA A 233 14.37 11.57 -18.70
C ALA A 233 15.66 10.99 -18.06
N PRO A 234 16.16 11.57 -16.95
CA PRO A 234 17.37 11.05 -16.29
C PRO A 234 17.14 9.71 -15.59
N ILE A 235 15.88 9.37 -15.31
CA ILE A 235 15.47 8.15 -14.63
C ILE A 235 14.20 7.54 -15.23
N PHE A 236 13.95 6.27 -14.94
CA PHE A 236 12.69 5.57 -15.20
C PHE A 236 12.37 4.56 -14.10
N LEU A 237 11.11 4.09 -14.07
CA LEU A 237 10.63 3.09 -13.11
C LEU A 237 10.46 1.73 -13.78
N TYR A 238 11.02 0.67 -13.20
CA TYR A 238 10.91 -0.68 -13.75
C TYR A 238 10.75 -1.73 -12.64
N GLN A 239 9.78 -2.65 -12.82
CA GLN A 239 9.50 -3.70 -11.83
C GLN A 239 10.55 -4.81 -11.79
N ASN A 240 11.41 -4.89 -12.81
CA ASN A 240 12.42 -5.94 -12.93
C ASN A 240 13.78 -5.42 -12.45
N THR A 241 14.59 -6.31 -11.93
CA THR A 241 15.95 -6.11 -11.40
C THR A 241 16.91 -7.16 -11.98
N PRO A 242 16.85 -7.50 -13.28
CA PRO A 242 17.58 -8.66 -13.77
C PRO A 242 19.08 -8.37 -13.79
N GLY A 243 19.86 -9.15 -13.05
CA GLY A 243 21.32 -9.05 -13.03
C GLY A 243 21.89 -7.69 -12.61
N VAL A 244 21.12 -6.90 -11.85
CA VAL A 244 21.59 -5.62 -11.31
C VAL A 244 22.47 -5.91 -10.09
N PRO A 245 23.78 -5.62 -10.15
CA PRO A 245 24.70 -6.00 -9.08
C PRO A 245 24.61 -5.08 -7.86
N SER A 246 23.97 -3.91 -7.98
CA SER A 246 23.84 -2.95 -6.89
C SER A 246 22.50 -2.21 -6.90
N VAL A 247 21.74 -2.37 -5.82
CA VAL A 247 20.44 -1.71 -5.63
C VAL A 247 20.24 -1.32 -4.17
N ALA A 248 19.83 -0.07 -3.96
CA ALA A 248 19.48 0.46 -2.65
C ALA A 248 18.01 0.15 -2.36
N ILE A 249 17.73 -0.66 -1.33
CA ILE A 249 16.39 -1.14 -1.01
C ILE A 249 15.91 -0.54 0.31
N ARG A 250 14.64 -0.19 0.40
CA ARG A 250 14.01 0.32 1.62
C ARG A 250 13.78 -0.82 2.63
N ALA A 251 14.03 -0.57 3.91
CA ALA A 251 13.91 -1.55 4.99
C ALA A 251 12.58 -2.32 5.00
N HIS A 252 11.44 -1.62 4.99
CA HIS A 252 10.12 -2.28 5.00
C HIS A 252 9.82 -3.10 3.74
N VAL A 253 10.37 -2.70 2.58
CA VAL A 253 10.25 -3.44 1.32
C VAL A 253 11.04 -4.74 1.41
N TRP A 254 12.27 -4.66 1.93
CA TRP A 254 13.13 -5.83 2.12
C TRP A 254 12.52 -6.83 3.11
N ARG A 255 11.99 -6.36 4.24
CA ARG A 255 11.28 -7.22 5.21
C ARG A 255 10.11 -7.94 4.58
N SER A 256 9.29 -7.22 3.81
CA SER A 256 8.15 -7.81 3.09
C SER A 256 8.61 -8.81 2.03
N PHE A 257 9.71 -8.53 1.34
CA PHE A 257 10.33 -9.46 0.41
C PHE A 257 10.83 -10.72 1.09
N GLN A 258 11.48 -10.63 2.25
CA GLN A 258 11.95 -11.79 3.02
C GLN A 258 10.76 -12.69 3.39
N THR A 259 9.71 -12.14 4.01
CA THR A 259 8.49 -12.89 4.35
C THR A 259 7.87 -13.55 3.13
N TRP A 260 7.70 -12.80 2.04
CA TRP A 260 7.18 -13.33 0.78
C TRP A 260 8.08 -14.45 0.24
N PHE A 261 9.40 -14.25 0.24
CA PHE A 261 10.36 -15.21 -0.27
C PHE A 261 10.28 -16.53 0.51
N TYR A 262 10.27 -16.51 1.85
CA TYR A 262 10.17 -17.75 2.63
C TYR A 262 8.86 -18.50 2.39
N ALA A 263 7.77 -17.80 2.12
CA ALA A 263 6.49 -18.41 1.77
C ALA A 263 6.49 -19.06 0.38
N HIS A 264 7.34 -18.60 -0.55
CA HIS A 264 7.35 -19.06 -1.95
C HIS A 264 8.59 -19.88 -2.35
N ARG A 265 9.65 -19.92 -1.53
CA ARG A 265 10.93 -20.56 -1.89
C ARG A 265 10.84 -22.07 -2.14
N SER A 266 9.83 -22.73 -1.56
CA SER A 266 9.55 -24.15 -1.84
C SER A 266 9.03 -24.38 -3.25
N GLU A 267 8.48 -23.34 -3.89
CA GLU A 267 7.97 -23.34 -5.26
C GLU A 267 9.05 -22.94 -6.28
N TRP A 268 10.34 -23.05 -5.96
CA TRP A 268 11.45 -22.67 -6.85
C TRP A 268 11.42 -23.36 -8.24
N PHE A 269 10.72 -24.48 -8.38
CA PHE A 269 10.54 -25.14 -9.68
C PHE A 269 9.51 -24.42 -10.58
N LEU A 270 8.64 -23.59 -9.99
CA LEU A 270 7.72 -22.69 -10.70
C LEU A 270 8.36 -21.32 -10.97
N TRP A 271 9.37 -20.96 -10.18
CA TRP A 271 9.89 -19.59 -10.08
C TRP A 271 11.41 -19.52 -10.09
N PRO A 272 12.03 -18.60 -10.84
CA PRO A 272 11.46 -17.70 -11.85
C PRO A 272 11.55 -18.39 -13.21
N THR A 273 10.44 -18.97 -13.68
CA THR A 273 10.26 -19.15 -15.12
C THR A 273 9.92 -17.76 -15.68
N VAL A 274 10.94 -16.95 -15.95
CA VAL A 274 10.71 -15.66 -16.61
C VAL A 274 9.96 -15.96 -17.91
N VAL A 275 8.72 -15.49 -18.02
CA VAL A 275 7.85 -15.73 -19.19
C VAL A 275 8.45 -15.09 -20.46
N ALA A 276 9.46 -14.22 -20.33
CA ALA A 276 10.29 -13.71 -21.43
C ALA A 276 11.47 -14.63 -21.82
N ALA A 277 11.94 -15.53 -20.95
CA ALA A 277 13.02 -16.49 -21.24
C ALA A 277 12.53 -17.77 -21.92
N ARG A 278 11.35 -17.74 -22.56
CA ARG A 278 10.93 -18.84 -23.46
C ARG A 278 11.77 -18.86 -24.74
N ASP A 279 12.40 -17.75 -25.08
CA ASP A 279 13.54 -17.77 -25.97
C ASP A 279 14.72 -18.36 -25.21
N LYS A 280 14.88 -19.68 -25.35
CA LYS A 280 15.94 -20.54 -24.78
C LYS A 280 17.37 -20.14 -25.20
N LYS A 281 17.62 -18.88 -25.56
CA LYS A 281 18.85 -18.38 -26.16
C LYS A 281 19.45 -17.18 -25.44
N ASP A 282 18.82 -16.66 -24.38
CA ASP A 282 19.52 -15.70 -23.52
C ASP A 282 20.64 -16.43 -22.77
N ALA A 283 21.86 -16.32 -23.31
CA ALA A 283 23.07 -16.94 -22.79
C ALA A 283 23.42 -16.52 -21.34
N ALA A 284 22.73 -15.52 -20.80
CA ALA A 284 22.78 -15.18 -19.37
C ALA A 284 22.09 -16.24 -18.49
N TRP A 285 21.05 -16.93 -19.01
CA TRP A 285 20.28 -17.95 -18.30
C TRP A 285 20.91 -19.35 -18.37
N ASP A 286 21.55 -19.70 -19.48
CA ASP A 286 22.28 -20.98 -19.60
C ASP A 286 23.37 -21.15 -18.53
N ARG A 287 23.86 -20.05 -17.95
CA ARG A 287 24.81 -20.05 -16.81
C ARG A 287 24.20 -20.54 -15.50
N TYR A 288 22.87 -20.64 -15.39
CA TYR A 288 22.15 -21.09 -14.19
C TYR A 288 21.48 -22.45 -14.39
N HIS A 289 21.70 -23.12 -15.52
CA HIS A 289 21.19 -24.47 -15.78
C HIS A 289 22.11 -25.54 -15.19
N GLY A 290 21.91 -25.82 -13.90
CA GLY A 290 22.52 -26.96 -13.23
C GLY A 290 22.52 -26.76 -11.71
N ASN A 291 21.46 -27.17 -11.03
CA ASN A 291 21.32 -27.18 -9.57
C ASN A 291 21.31 -25.81 -8.83
N SER A 292 21.43 -24.66 -9.51
CA SER A 292 21.50 -23.35 -8.86
C SER A 292 20.13 -22.66 -8.79
N ARG A 293 19.68 -22.43 -7.56
CA ARG A 293 18.53 -21.57 -7.21
C ARG A 293 18.71 -20.21 -7.91
N ALA A 294 17.68 -19.69 -8.56
CA ALA A 294 17.78 -18.42 -9.28
C ALA A 294 18.29 -17.28 -8.39
N HIS A 295 19.04 -16.35 -8.98
CA HIS A 295 19.62 -15.20 -8.29
C HIS A 295 18.57 -14.39 -7.53
N TRP A 296 18.94 -13.79 -6.39
CA TRP A 296 18.01 -13.08 -5.50
C TRP A 296 17.28 -11.94 -6.19
N THR A 297 17.94 -11.26 -7.12
CA THR A 297 17.30 -10.17 -7.85
C THR A 297 16.13 -10.62 -8.71
N LEU A 298 16.10 -11.88 -9.20
CA LEU A 298 14.97 -12.42 -9.96
C LEU A 298 13.76 -12.67 -9.06
N TRP A 299 14.00 -13.18 -7.85
CA TRP A 299 12.96 -13.31 -6.83
C TRP A 299 12.43 -11.94 -6.41
N PHE A 300 13.32 -10.98 -6.20
CA PHE A 300 12.96 -9.61 -5.86
C PHE A 300 12.16 -8.93 -6.98
N SER A 301 12.52 -9.16 -8.24
CA SER A 301 11.77 -8.68 -9.41
C SER A 301 10.36 -9.25 -9.47
N ARG A 302 10.22 -10.55 -9.18
CA ARG A 302 8.91 -11.20 -9.12
C ARG A 302 8.06 -10.62 -8.00
N PHE A 303 8.64 -10.45 -6.81
CA PHE A 303 8.01 -9.76 -5.70
C PHE A 303 7.55 -8.36 -6.11
N CYS A 304 8.42 -7.54 -6.71
CA CYS A 304 8.07 -6.21 -7.20
C CYS A 304 6.89 -6.25 -8.19
N ALA A 305 6.90 -7.19 -9.13
CA ALA A 305 5.78 -7.38 -10.07
C ALA A 305 4.44 -7.70 -9.36
N GLU A 306 4.46 -8.62 -8.39
CA GLU A 306 3.27 -9.03 -7.65
C GLU A 306 2.69 -7.94 -6.75
N TYR A 307 3.58 -7.13 -6.17
CA TYR A 307 3.22 -6.02 -5.28
C TYR A 307 3.02 -4.70 -6.04
N THR A 308 3.30 -4.67 -7.35
CA THR A 308 3.27 -3.46 -8.19
C THR A 308 4.24 -2.38 -7.67
N LEU A 309 5.44 -2.83 -7.32
CA LEU A 309 6.57 -2.01 -6.92
C LEU A 309 7.56 -1.85 -8.06
N TYR A 310 8.31 -0.76 -8.04
CA TYR A 310 9.25 -0.38 -9.09
C TYR A 310 10.58 0.04 -8.48
N ASN A 311 11.66 -0.33 -9.15
CA ASN A 311 12.95 0.26 -8.85
C ASN A 311 13.16 1.48 -9.74
N VAL A 312 13.81 2.49 -9.18
CA VAL A 312 14.28 3.66 -9.93
C VAL A 312 15.59 3.29 -10.60
N TYR A 313 15.66 3.49 -11.91
CA TYR A 313 16.85 3.26 -12.72
C TYR A 313 17.36 4.57 -13.31
N PRO A 314 18.69 4.77 -13.36
CA PRO A 314 19.27 5.84 -14.16
C PRO A 314 19.20 5.47 -15.64
N THR A 315 18.98 6.46 -16.50
CA THR A 315 18.97 6.26 -17.96
C THR A 315 20.38 6.14 -18.54
N THR A 316 21.39 6.71 -17.85
CA THR A 316 22.79 6.70 -18.30
C THR A 316 23.72 6.11 -17.25
N GLN A 317 24.92 5.69 -17.68
CA GLN A 317 25.98 5.24 -16.76
C GLN A 317 26.57 6.40 -15.95
N LYS A 318 26.48 7.64 -16.45
CA LYS A 318 27.01 8.82 -15.76
C LYS A 318 26.00 9.28 -14.70
N LEU A 319 26.12 8.69 -13.52
CA LEU A 319 25.32 9.11 -12.37
C LEU A 319 25.65 10.56 -12.01
N SER A 320 24.68 11.45 -12.14
CA SER A 320 24.77 12.83 -11.65
C SER A 320 23.61 13.07 -10.70
N PRO A 321 23.76 13.93 -9.67
CA PRO A 321 22.62 14.35 -8.86
C PRO A 321 21.53 14.96 -9.76
N LEU A 322 20.25 14.73 -9.42
CA LEU A 322 19.17 15.32 -10.20
C LEU A 322 19.17 16.84 -9.98
N SER A 323 19.03 17.62 -11.06
CA SER A 323 19.05 19.09 -10.97
C SER A 323 17.87 19.61 -10.14
N GLU A 324 18.07 20.60 -9.27
CA GLU A 324 16.99 21.14 -8.41
C GLU A 324 15.85 21.82 -9.20
N THR A 325 16.12 22.28 -10.42
CA THR A 325 15.32 23.32 -11.05
C THR A 325 14.27 22.86 -12.07
N ASN A 326 14.27 21.59 -12.55
CA ASN A 326 13.51 21.28 -13.79
C ASN A 326 12.64 20.00 -13.85
N GLU A 327 12.54 19.14 -12.83
CA GLU A 327 12.07 17.75 -13.09
C GLU A 327 10.85 17.24 -12.33
N THR A 328 10.22 18.01 -11.43
CA THR A 328 9.07 17.50 -10.67
C THR A 328 7.79 17.29 -11.50
N THR A 329 7.77 17.67 -12.77
CA THR A 329 6.61 17.48 -13.68
C THR A 329 6.89 16.61 -14.90
N ALA A 330 8.13 16.17 -15.11
CA ALA A 330 8.44 15.26 -16.21
C ALA A 330 7.78 13.90 -15.95
N HIS A 331 6.99 13.42 -16.91
CA HIS A 331 6.33 12.13 -16.83
C HIS A 331 7.38 11.01 -16.75
N ILE A 332 7.55 10.39 -15.58
CA ILE A 332 8.49 9.29 -15.39
C ILE A 332 7.93 8.05 -16.10
N GLU A 333 8.65 7.55 -17.08
CA GLU A 333 8.27 6.33 -17.78
C GLU A 333 8.27 5.14 -16.81
N THR A 334 7.19 4.38 -16.82
CA THR A 334 7.00 3.23 -15.93
C THR A 334 6.83 1.98 -16.76
N PHE A 335 7.62 0.95 -16.45
CA PHE A 335 7.67 -0.32 -17.15
C PHE A 335 7.26 -1.48 -16.23
N THR A 336 6.35 -2.31 -16.70
CA THR A 336 5.94 -3.56 -16.05
C THR A 336 7.06 -4.59 -16.11
N PHE A 337 6.96 -5.66 -15.33
CA PHE A 337 7.94 -6.75 -15.27
C PHE A 337 8.34 -7.34 -16.64
N ASP A 338 7.45 -7.30 -17.63
CA ASP A 338 7.67 -7.78 -18.99
C ASP A 338 8.11 -6.69 -20.00
N GLY A 339 8.50 -5.51 -19.50
CA GLY A 339 9.04 -4.41 -20.29
C GLY A 339 8.00 -3.61 -21.07
N ASN A 340 6.71 -3.82 -20.81
CA ASN A 340 5.64 -3.01 -21.38
C ASN A 340 5.46 -1.72 -20.58
N HIS A 341 4.95 -0.65 -21.20
CA HIS A 341 4.54 0.52 -20.44
C HIS A 341 3.42 0.12 -19.47
N ALA A 342 3.57 0.48 -18.20
CA ALA A 342 2.51 0.35 -17.22
C ALA A 342 1.43 1.40 -17.54
N GLY A 343 0.42 0.99 -18.31
CA GLY A 343 -0.72 1.86 -18.60
C GLY A 343 -1.41 2.27 -17.30
N GLU A 344 -1.64 3.56 -17.14
CA GLU A 344 -2.29 4.12 -15.95
C GLU A 344 -3.81 3.88 -16.04
N GLN A 345 -4.25 2.67 -15.68
CA GLN A 345 -5.68 2.38 -15.51
C GLN A 345 -6.11 2.72 -14.07
N SER A 346 -5.99 3.99 -13.70
CA SER A 346 -6.64 4.47 -12.48
C SER A 346 -8.13 4.66 -12.74
N SER A 347 -8.98 4.15 -11.84
CA SER A 347 -10.42 4.46 -11.85
C SER A 347 -10.75 5.83 -11.27
N VAL A 348 -9.74 6.51 -10.72
CA VAL A 348 -9.83 7.83 -10.09
C VAL A 348 -8.99 8.79 -10.94
N SER A 349 -9.51 9.99 -11.21
CA SER A 349 -8.72 11.00 -11.92
C SER A 349 -7.43 11.31 -11.17
N ALA A 350 -6.34 11.55 -11.90
CA ALA A 350 -5.03 11.86 -11.30
C ALA A 350 -5.11 13.09 -10.38
N GLU A 351 -5.92 14.08 -10.74
CA GLU A 351 -6.19 15.27 -9.92
C GLU A 351 -6.84 14.91 -8.58
N ASN A 352 -7.94 14.13 -8.60
CA ASN A 352 -8.60 13.70 -7.37
C ASN A 352 -7.66 12.86 -6.50
N LEU A 353 -6.93 11.92 -7.10
CA LEU A 353 -5.98 11.09 -6.36
C LEU A 353 -4.87 11.93 -5.71
N ALA A 354 -4.27 12.88 -6.44
CA ALA A 354 -3.26 13.79 -5.88
C ALA A 354 -3.80 14.60 -4.70
N ARG A 355 -5.04 15.10 -4.79
CA ARG A 355 -5.71 15.80 -3.68
C ARG A 355 -5.92 14.91 -2.46
N ILE A 356 -6.32 13.66 -2.66
CA ILE A 356 -6.50 12.68 -1.57
C ILE A 356 -5.16 12.37 -0.90
N ILE A 357 -4.10 12.19 -1.70
CA ILE A 357 -2.75 11.93 -1.18
C ILE A 357 -2.28 13.09 -0.31
N GLU A 358 -2.44 14.32 -0.79
CA GLU A 358 -2.07 15.51 -0.04
C GLU A 358 -2.88 15.66 1.26
N LEU A 359 -4.17 15.33 1.22
CA LEU A 359 -5.00 15.29 2.43
C LEU A 359 -4.49 14.24 3.42
N GLY A 360 -4.24 13.01 2.96
CA GLY A 360 -3.75 11.94 3.81
C GLY A 360 -2.42 12.27 4.47
N ARG A 361 -1.47 12.87 3.73
CA ARG A 361 -0.18 13.32 4.27
C ARG A 361 -0.37 14.37 5.37
N ARG A 362 -1.23 15.38 5.15
CA ARG A 362 -1.53 16.41 6.15
C ARG A 362 -2.23 15.86 7.40
N MET A 363 -2.87 14.71 7.29
CA MET A 363 -3.61 14.05 8.37
C MET A 363 -2.84 12.91 9.05
N GLY A 364 -1.50 12.89 8.94
CA GLY A 364 -0.67 11.88 9.59
C GLY A 364 -0.61 10.54 8.83
N GLY A 365 -0.84 10.56 7.52
CA GLY A 365 -0.65 9.41 6.63
C GLY A 365 -1.90 8.56 6.38
N SER A 366 -3.08 8.99 6.81
CA SER A 366 -4.34 8.30 6.52
C SER A 366 -5.49 9.26 6.24
N VAL A 367 -6.56 8.77 5.59
CA VAL A 367 -7.80 9.51 5.38
C VAL A 367 -8.99 8.76 5.97
N SER A 368 -9.85 9.47 6.69
CA SER A 368 -11.16 8.96 7.11
C SER A 368 -12.15 9.18 5.98
N MET A 369 -12.75 8.13 5.41
CA MET A 369 -13.56 8.27 4.20
C MET A 369 -14.90 7.56 4.22
N THR A 370 -15.83 8.14 3.46
CA THR A 370 -17.09 7.50 3.11
C THR A 370 -17.58 7.98 1.74
N LEU A 371 -18.44 7.20 1.09
CA LEU A 371 -19.05 7.55 -0.20
C LEU A 371 -20.49 7.97 0.01
N VAL A 372 -20.88 9.10 -0.56
CA VAL A 372 -22.22 9.64 -0.42
C VAL A 372 -22.77 10.03 -1.79
N ASN A 373 -24.00 9.59 -2.05
CA ASN A 373 -24.82 10.09 -3.14
C ASN A 373 -26.06 10.79 -2.55
N ASP A 374 -26.87 11.40 -3.40
CA ASP A 374 -28.10 12.11 -3.02
C ASP A 374 -29.01 11.26 -2.09
N ALA A 375 -29.19 9.98 -2.40
CA ALA A 375 -30.04 9.08 -1.62
C ALA A 375 -29.54 8.86 -0.18
N PHE A 376 -28.23 8.95 0.06
CA PHE A 376 -27.61 8.81 1.38
C PHE A 376 -27.34 10.16 2.06
N LEU A 377 -27.55 11.30 1.39
CA LEU A 377 -27.21 12.62 1.94
C LEU A 377 -27.96 12.94 3.24
N GLU A 378 -29.23 12.56 3.35
CA GLU A 378 -30.01 12.76 4.59
C GLU A 378 -29.43 11.92 5.75
N THR A 379 -29.03 10.68 5.47
CA THR A 379 -28.38 9.79 6.43
C THR A 379 -27.03 10.36 6.87
N ALA A 380 -26.22 10.86 5.92
CA ALA A 380 -24.96 11.54 6.20
C ALA A 380 -25.15 12.75 7.11
N ARG A 381 -26.17 13.58 6.87
CA ARG A 381 -26.49 14.73 7.74
C ARG A 381 -26.90 14.31 9.16
N SER A 382 -27.64 13.21 9.31
CA SER A 382 -27.98 12.67 10.63
C SER A 382 -26.73 12.18 11.35
N TRP A 383 -25.81 11.51 10.65
CA TRP A 383 -24.53 11.07 11.21
C TRP A 383 -23.62 12.24 11.58
N ILE A 384 -23.53 13.28 10.75
CA ILE A 384 -22.78 14.51 11.06
C ILE A 384 -23.32 15.14 12.35
N CYS A 385 -24.65 15.27 12.48
CA CYS A 385 -25.28 15.74 13.70
C CYS A 385 -24.91 14.88 14.93
N ASN A 386 -24.86 13.55 14.76
CA ASN A 386 -24.43 12.64 15.82
C ASN A 386 -23.01 12.93 16.29
N VAL A 387 -22.03 12.92 15.38
CA VAL A 387 -20.61 12.97 15.75
C VAL A 387 -20.15 14.38 16.12
N ASP A 388 -20.77 15.43 15.57
CA ASP A 388 -20.41 16.82 15.87
C ASP A 388 -20.87 17.24 17.25
N VAL A 389 -22.15 16.97 17.55
CA VAL A 389 -22.72 17.31 18.86
C VAL A 389 -22.04 16.50 19.96
N ALA A 390 -21.67 15.25 19.68
CA ALA A 390 -20.91 14.42 20.60
C ALA A 390 -19.40 14.76 20.63
N LYS A 391 -18.89 15.57 19.70
CA LYS A 391 -17.47 15.92 19.54
C LYS A 391 -16.55 14.69 19.38
N ILE A 392 -17.00 13.73 18.58
CA ILE A 392 -16.32 12.43 18.32
C ILE A 392 -16.16 12.14 16.83
N ARG A 393 -16.21 13.17 15.99
CA ARG A 393 -16.00 13.02 14.55
C ARG A 393 -14.55 12.55 14.31
N PRO A 394 -14.32 11.55 13.45
CA PRO A 394 -12.96 11.15 13.15
C PRO A 394 -12.23 12.30 12.42
N PRO A 395 -10.92 12.46 12.62
CA PRO A 395 -10.20 13.58 12.03
C PRO A 395 -10.23 13.53 10.50
N GLY A 396 -10.37 14.72 9.91
CA GLY A 396 -10.27 15.01 8.48
C GLY A 396 -11.09 14.12 7.55
N VAL A 397 -12.38 13.96 7.86
CA VAL A 397 -13.33 13.23 6.99
C VAL A 397 -13.26 13.74 5.55
N VAL A 398 -13.08 12.80 4.61
CA VAL A 398 -13.17 13.02 3.17
C VAL A 398 -14.46 12.40 2.65
N TRP A 399 -15.37 13.26 2.22
CA TRP A 399 -16.63 12.91 1.58
C TRP A 399 -16.42 12.70 0.09
N PHE A 400 -16.49 11.44 -0.36
CA PHE A 400 -16.50 11.11 -1.78
C PHE A 400 -17.91 11.21 -2.33
N ALA A 401 -18.23 12.38 -2.88
CA ALA A 401 -19.55 12.71 -3.39
C ALA A 401 -19.70 12.24 -4.84
N VAL A 402 -20.66 11.34 -5.08
CA VAL A 402 -20.89 10.68 -6.39
C VAL A 402 -21.74 11.54 -7.33
N ASP A 403 -22.45 12.54 -6.79
CA ASP A 403 -23.27 13.49 -7.54
C ASP A 403 -23.18 14.91 -6.96
N ASP A 404 -23.70 15.87 -7.72
CA ASP A 404 -23.62 17.29 -7.40
C ASP A 404 -24.42 17.65 -6.15
N THR A 405 -25.57 17.01 -5.93
CA THR A 405 -26.41 17.25 -4.74
C THR A 405 -25.67 16.85 -3.47
N ALA A 406 -25.04 15.68 -3.45
CA ALA A 406 -24.22 15.24 -2.33
C ALA A 406 -23.00 16.16 -2.14
N TYR A 407 -22.32 16.53 -3.22
CA TYR A 407 -21.14 17.40 -3.16
C TYR A 407 -21.48 18.77 -2.58
N ASP A 408 -22.53 19.43 -3.08
CA ASP A 408 -22.95 20.75 -2.62
C ASP A 408 -23.49 20.73 -1.18
N GLY A 409 -24.10 19.61 -0.78
CA GLY A 409 -24.56 19.38 0.58
C GLY A 409 -23.43 19.17 1.58
N LEU A 410 -22.30 18.58 1.16
CA LEU A 410 -21.21 18.16 2.04
C LEU A 410 -20.01 19.10 2.03
N LYS A 411 -19.77 19.86 0.95
CA LYS A 411 -18.63 20.81 0.86
C LYS A 411 -18.67 21.95 1.88
N LYS A 412 -19.83 22.17 2.51
CA LYS A 412 -20.05 23.24 3.50
C LYS A 412 -19.82 22.77 4.95
N ILE A 413 -19.52 21.49 5.15
CA ILE A 413 -19.34 20.93 6.49
C ILE A 413 -17.94 21.33 6.99
N PRO A 414 -17.83 22.09 8.10
CA PRO A 414 -16.54 22.50 8.66
C PRO A 414 -15.66 21.29 8.95
N ASP A 415 -14.33 21.45 8.96
CA ASP A 415 -13.36 20.42 9.37
C ASP A 415 -13.52 19.07 8.63
N SER A 416 -13.94 19.15 7.37
CA SER A 416 -14.04 18.02 6.46
C SER A 416 -13.81 18.47 5.02
N TYR A 417 -13.58 17.51 4.13
CA TYR A 417 -13.28 17.77 2.73
C TYR A 417 -14.29 17.05 1.85
N ALA A 418 -14.84 17.72 0.84
CA ALA A 418 -15.66 17.06 -0.18
C ALA A 418 -14.90 16.97 -1.50
N ILE A 419 -14.86 15.77 -2.08
CA ILE A 419 -14.27 15.50 -3.39
C ILE A 419 -15.37 14.96 -4.30
N ARG A 420 -15.55 15.61 -5.45
CA ARG A 420 -16.53 15.19 -6.45
C ARG A 420 -15.94 14.04 -7.28
N MET A 421 -16.61 12.90 -7.26
CA MET A 421 -16.23 11.69 -8.00
C MET A 421 -17.01 11.59 -9.31
N SER A 422 -16.84 12.59 -10.18
CA SER A 422 -17.55 12.69 -11.47
C SER A 422 -17.30 11.50 -12.40
N GLU A 423 -16.15 10.84 -12.22
CA GLU A 423 -15.71 9.64 -12.93
C GLU A 423 -16.50 8.39 -12.54
N PHE A 424 -17.18 8.38 -11.39
CA PHE A 424 -17.97 7.24 -10.94
C PHE A 424 -19.26 7.12 -11.75
N ARG A 425 -19.52 5.89 -12.18
CA ARG A 425 -20.68 5.50 -12.99
C ARG A 425 -21.74 4.83 -12.12
N GLY A 426 -21.32 4.12 -11.09
CA GLY A 426 -22.20 3.49 -10.12
C GLY A 426 -23.05 4.51 -9.37
N GLY A 427 -24.26 4.09 -8.98
CA GLY A 427 -25.17 4.94 -8.22
C GLY A 427 -25.91 6.03 -9.01
N ARG A 428 -25.70 6.17 -10.32
CA ARG A 428 -26.51 7.06 -11.17
C ARG A 428 -27.95 6.53 -11.32
N GLN A 429 -28.94 7.43 -11.37
CA GLN A 429 -30.38 7.10 -11.26
C GLN A 429 -30.89 5.97 -12.18
N ARG A 430 -30.37 5.84 -13.41
CA ARG A 430 -30.85 4.83 -14.38
C ARG A 430 -30.57 3.37 -13.96
N GLU A 431 -29.52 3.13 -13.20
CA GLU A 431 -29.08 1.77 -12.82
C GLU A 431 -29.54 1.35 -11.41
N GLY A 432 -30.14 2.29 -10.67
CA GLY A 432 -30.66 2.10 -9.31
C GLY A 432 -29.56 2.05 -8.25
N THR A 433 -29.84 2.65 -7.08
CA THR A 433 -28.96 2.66 -5.89
C THR A 433 -29.34 1.62 -4.84
N SER A 434 -30.39 0.83 -5.10
CA SER A 434 -30.88 -0.18 -4.18
C SER A 434 -29.93 -1.37 -4.09
N TYR A 435 -29.85 -1.99 -2.92
CA TYR A 435 -29.05 -3.19 -2.72
C TYR A 435 -29.37 -4.27 -3.78
N GLY A 436 -28.32 -4.81 -4.39
CA GLY A 436 -28.42 -5.88 -5.38
C GLY A 436 -28.59 -5.43 -6.83
N THR A 437 -28.78 -4.14 -7.10
CA THR A 437 -28.92 -3.62 -8.48
C THR A 437 -27.56 -3.46 -9.19
N PRO A 438 -27.53 -3.39 -10.53
CA PRO A 438 -26.31 -3.13 -11.28
C PRO A 438 -25.57 -1.87 -10.83
N GLY A 439 -26.29 -0.77 -10.61
CA GLY A 439 -25.71 0.51 -10.20
C GLY A 439 -25.13 0.49 -8.79
N TYR A 440 -25.76 -0.24 -7.86
CA TYR A 440 -25.22 -0.45 -6.51
C TYR A 440 -23.92 -1.25 -6.55
N TRP A 441 -23.88 -2.37 -7.27
CA TRP A 441 -22.67 -3.18 -7.35
C TRP A 441 -21.52 -2.49 -8.06
N LEU A 442 -21.82 -1.68 -9.09
CA LEU A 442 -20.81 -0.87 -9.76
C LEU A 442 -20.23 0.18 -8.80
N LEU A 443 -21.08 0.85 -8.02
CA LEU A 443 -20.64 1.83 -7.03
C LEU A 443 -19.74 1.19 -5.96
N MET A 444 -20.09 0.00 -5.48
CA MET A 444 -19.26 -0.74 -4.53
C MET A 444 -17.93 -1.17 -5.15
N LEU A 445 -17.91 -1.61 -6.42
CA LEU A 445 -16.65 -1.92 -7.11
C LEU A 445 -15.78 -0.66 -7.29
N GLU A 446 -16.37 0.49 -7.60
CA GLU A 446 -15.67 1.78 -7.72
C GLU A 446 -15.11 2.23 -6.35
N ARG A 447 -15.87 2.06 -5.26
CA ARG A 447 -15.36 2.24 -3.88
C ARG A 447 -14.13 1.38 -3.63
N THR A 448 -14.20 0.09 -3.93
CA THR A 448 -13.09 -0.84 -3.68
C THR A 448 -11.84 -0.41 -4.44
N ARG A 449 -11.98 0.03 -5.70
CA ARG A 449 -10.85 0.53 -6.51
C ARG A 449 -10.28 1.87 -6.03
N LEU A 450 -11.14 2.77 -5.53
CA LEU A 450 -10.69 4.01 -4.90
C LEU A 450 -9.82 3.70 -3.68
N ILE A 451 -10.29 2.83 -2.78
CA ILE A 451 -9.50 2.40 -1.61
C ILE A 451 -8.17 1.79 -2.06
N GLN A 452 -8.18 0.95 -3.11
CA GLN A 452 -6.93 0.40 -3.67
C GLN A 452 -5.96 1.50 -4.11
N SER A 453 -6.45 2.52 -4.82
CA SER A 453 -5.63 3.61 -5.35
C SER A 453 -5.01 4.45 -4.23
N ILE A 454 -5.75 4.66 -3.15
CA ILE A 454 -5.27 5.38 -1.95
C ILE A 454 -4.17 4.56 -1.24
N LEU A 455 -4.42 3.27 -1.00
CA LEU A 455 -3.44 2.36 -0.38
C LEU A 455 -2.18 2.21 -1.24
N ASP A 456 -2.33 2.10 -2.56
CA ASP A 456 -1.22 2.01 -3.51
C ASP A 456 -0.36 3.28 -3.53
N SER A 457 -0.90 4.41 -3.06
CA SER A 457 -0.19 5.68 -2.90
C SER A 457 0.48 5.84 -1.54
N GLY A 458 0.39 4.84 -0.67
CA GLY A 458 1.00 4.87 0.67
C GLY A 458 0.15 5.55 1.73
N ILE A 459 -1.13 5.78 1.46
CA ILE A 459 -2.04 6.46 2.40
C ILE A 459 -2.97 5.42 3.02
N GLY A 460 -3.04 5.40 4.34
CA GLY A 460 -3.99 4.56 5.08
C GLY A 460 -5.42 5.02 4.88
N VAL A 461 -6.37 4.10 5.08
CA VAL A 461 -7.79 4.36 4.87
C VAL A 461 -8.57 3.97 6.11
N PHE A 462 -9.23 4.93 6.75
CA PHE A 462 -10.28 4.66 7.73
C PHE A 462 -11.65 4.77 7.06
N ALA A 463 -12.14 3.66 6.51
CA ALA A 463 -13.43 3.59 5.83
C ALA A 463 -14.57 3.39 6.84
N PHE A 464 -15.60 4.24 6.74
CA PHE A 464 -16.82 4.12 7.51
C PHE A 464 -18.08 4.33 6.63
N GLU A 465 -19.25 3.93 7.12
CA GLU A 465 -20.55 4.25 6.49
C GLU A 465 -21.39 5.18 7.37
N THR A 466 -22.15 6.06 6.74
CA THR A 466 -22.94 7.08 7.44
C THR A 466 -24.22 6.56 8.08
N ASP A 467 -24.61 5.32 7.81
CA ASP A 467 -25.79 4.73 8.44
C ASP A 467 -25.50 4.20 9.86
N GLN A 468 -24.26 4.31 10.35
CA GLN A 468 -23.85 3.94 11.70
C GLN A 468 -24.27 4.99 12.74
N ILE A 469 -24.24 4.60 14.01
CA ILE A 469 -24.46 5.47 15.16
C ILE A 469 -23.26 5.35 16.08
N TRP A 470 -22.62 6.49 16.38
CA TRP A 470 -21.46 6.55 17.26
C TRP A 470 -21.92 7.11 18.59
N LEU A 471 -21.81 6.30 19.64
CA LEU A 471 -22.22 6.67 21.00
C LEU A 471 -21.02 7.00 21.89
N ARG A 472 -19.81 6.69 21.44
CA ARG A 472 -18.51 7.07 22.00
C ARG A 472 -17.51 7.22 20.85
N ASP A 473 -16.39 7.88 21.08
CA ASP A 473 -15.31 7.99 20.09
C ASP A 473 -14.67 6.62 19.82
N PRO A 474 -14.76 6.07 18.60
CA PRO A 474 -14.12 4.81 18.27
C PRO A 474 -12.63 4.96 17.91
N VAL A 475 -12.14 6.17 17.58
CA VAL A 475 -10.78 6.40 17.08
C VAL A 475 -9.71 5.93 18.07
N PRO A 476 -9.79 6.24 19.38
CA PRO A 476 -8.79 5.77 20.35
C PRO A 476 -8.68 4.24 20.45
N PHE A 477 -9.74 3.51 20.11
CA PHE A 477 -9.72 2.03 20.10
C PHE A 477 -9.01 1.49 18.87
N VAL A 478 -9.20 2.14 17.72
CA VAL A 478 -8.47 1.83 16.49
C VAL A 478 -6.99 2.17 16.68
N ASP A 479 -6.67 3.38 17.11
CA ASP A 479 -5.30 3.87 17.27
C ASP A 479 -4.49 3.00 18.22
N ARG A 480 -5.08 2.58 19.35
CA ARG A 480 -4.42 1.68 20.30
C ARG A 480 -3.99 0.37 19.64
N ILE A 481 -4.82 -0.18 18.76
CA ILE A 481 -4.53 -1.44 18.06
C ILE A 481 -3.49 -1.20 16.96
N VAL A 482 -3.65 -0.14 16.17
CA VAL A 482 -2.70 0.22 15.10
C VAL A 482 -1.30 0.46 15.66
N HIS A 483 -1.20 1.09 16.83
CA HIS A 483 0.07 1.44 17.48
C HIS A 483 0.45 0.46 18.61
N SER A 484 -0.18 -0.73 18.70
CA SER A 484 0.08 -1.68 19.79
C SER A 484 1.46 -2.33 19.76
N GLY A 485 2.34 -1.92 18.84
CA GLY A 485 3.62 -2.57 18.61
C GLY A 485 3.53 -3.88 17.83
N ASP A 486 2.38 -4.25 17.22
CA ASP A 486 2.17 -5.36 16.25
C ASP A 486 1.93 -4.78 14.83
N GLU A 487 2.47 -5.36 13.74
CA GLU A 487 2.29 -4.80 12.38
C GLU A 487 0.86 -5.08 11.98
N VAL A 488 -0.05 -4.19 12.35
CA VAL A 488 -1.47 -4.38 12.04
C VAL A 488 -1.73 -3.83 10.65
N ASP A 489 -2.00 -4.76 9.72
CA ASP A 489 -2.38 -4.43 8.34
C ASP A 489 -3.81 -3.88 8.29
N MET A 490 -4.68 -4.38 9.17
CA MET A 490 -6.09 -4.00 9.21
C MET A 490 -6.69 -4.11 10.61
N VAL A 491 -7.49 -3.09 10.98
CA VAL A 491 -8.39 -3.13 12.14
C VAL A 491 -9.83 -3.03 11.65
N GLY A 492 -10.73 -3.83 12.20
CA GLY A 492 -12.12 -3.79 11.76
C GLY A 492 -13.09 -4.42 12.73
N THR A 493 -14.38 -4.21 12.45
CA THR A 493 -15.46 -4.88 13.19
C THR A 493 -15.73 -6.27 12.62
N LEU A 494 -16.19 -7.18 13.48
CA LEU A 494 -16.86 -8.41 13.04
C LEU A 494 -18.34 -8.30 13.32
N ASP A 495 -19.17 -8.68 12.36
CA ASP A 495 -20.60 -8.81 12.61
C ASP A 495 -20.90 -10.10 13.38
N THR A 496 -22.14 -10.30 13.83
CA THR A 496 -22.55 -11.58 14.49
C THR A 496 -22.67 -12.75 13.48
N ARG A 497 -22.25 -12.52 12.23
CA ARG A 497 -21.82 -13.47 11.16
C ARG A 497 -20.44 -14.09 11.36
N HIS A 498 -19.61 -13.39 12.15
CA HIS A 498 -18.15 -13.46 12.10
C HIS A 498 -17.57 -13.04 10.73
N GLU A 499 -18.29 -12.21 9.97
CA GLU A 499 -17.76 -11.57 8.77
C GLU A 499 -17.10 -10.24 9.12
N ILE A 500 -16.06 -9.89 8.37
CA ILE A 500 -15.41 -8.57 8.48
C ILE A 500 -16.38 -7.52 7.96
N GLY A 501 -16.79 -6.58 8.82
CA GLY A 501 -17.71 -5.52 8.45
C GLY A 501 -17.07 -4.56 7.44
N GLY A 502 -17.56 -4.54 6.20
CA GLY A 502 -17.02 -3.71 5.11
C GLY A 502 -17.24 -2.20 5.27
N ASN A 503 -17.78 -1.79 6.41
CA ASN A 503 -18.26 -0.45 6.66
C ASN A 503 -17.68 0.18 7.94
N PHE A 504 -16.78 -0.49 8.64
CA PHE A 504 -15.93 0.14 9.66
C PHE A 504 -14.58 -0.57 9.65
N LEU A 505 -13.63 -0.02 8.88
CA LEU A 505 -12.33 -0.62 8.60
C LEU A 505 -11.25 0.44 8.61
N TYR A 506 -10.20 0.21 9.39
CA TYR A 506 -8.92 0.89 9.18
C TYR A 506 -7.99 -0.05 8.42
N LEU A 507 -7.43 0.45 7.32
CA LEU A 507 -6.53 -0.26 6.41
C LEU A 507 -5.20 0.48 6.40
N SER A 508 -4.15 -0.16 6.92
CA SER A 508 -2.79 0.35 6.84
C SER A 508 -2.27 0.20 5.41
N PRO A 509 -1.46 1.13 4.88
CA PRO A 509 -0.94 1.04 3.51
C PRO A 509 0.27 0.09 3.39
N THR A 510 0.33 -0.96 4.21
CA THR A 510 1.40 -1.95 4.20
C THR A 510 1.37 -2.77 2.91
N LEU A 511 2.50 -3.38 2.55
CA LEU A 511 2.58 -4.23 1.36
C LEU A 511 1.62 -5.43 1.42
N PRO A 512 1.49 -6.16 2.55
CA PRO A 512 0.47 -7.21 2.67
C PRO A 512 -0.96 -6.70 2.45
N MET A 513 -1.34 -5.58 3.07
CA MET A 513 -2.69 -5.04 2.92
C MET A 513 -2.98 -4.59 1.49
N ARG A 514 -2.04 -3.89 0.83
CA ARG A 514 -2.16 -3.50 -0.58
C ARG A 514 -2.37 -4.71 -1.49
N ARG A 515 -1.61 -5.78 -1.26
CA ARG A 515 -1.75 -7.04 -2.01
C ARG A 515 -3.11 -7.69 -1.78
N THR A 516 -3.54 -7.80 -0.53
CA THR A 516 -4.85 -8.35 -0.15
C THR A 516 -5.99 -7.56 -0.79
N TRP A 517 -5.94 -6.23 -0.69
CA TRP A 517 -6.97 -5.38 -1.26
C TRP A 517 -7.00 -5.40 -2.80
N ARG A 518 -5.84 -5.57 -3.46
CA ARG A 518 -5.77 -5.78 -4.91
C ARG A 518 -6.43 -7.10 -5.32
N GLU A 519 -6.27 -8.17 -4.54
CA GLU A 519 -6.97 -9.43 -4.79
C GLU A 519 -8.48 -9.29 -4.52
N VAL A 520 -8.89 -8.50 -3.51
CA VAL A 520 -10.31 -8.11 -3.32
C VAL A 520 -10.86 -7.44 -4.58
N CYS A 521 -10.20 -6.41 -5.09
CA CYS A 521 -10.59 -5.70 -6.31
C CYS A 521 -10.72 -6.64 -7.51
N LYS A 522 -9.70 -7.50 -7.74
CA LYS A 522 -9.66 -8.44 -8.85
C LYS A 522 -10.77 -9.48 -8.79
N ARG A 523 -11.03 -10.08 -7.62
CA ARG A 523 -12.12 -11.05 -7.44
C ARG A 523 -13.48 -10.37 -7.56
N PHE A 524 -13.66 -9.16 -7.03
CA PHE A 524 -14.92 -8.43 -7.14
C PHE A 524 -15.21 -8.05 -8.60
N GLU A 525 -14.22 -7.53 -9.34
CA GLU A 525 -14.36 -7.23 -10.75
C GLU A 525 -14.71 -8.47 -11.58
N ARG A 526 -14.09 -9.62 -11.28
CA ARG A 526 -14.43 -10.90 -11.92
C ARG A 526 -15.88 -11.30 -11.64
N SER A 527 -16.33 -11.16 -10.38
CA SER A 527 -17.72 -11.43 -9.98
C SER A 527 -18.70 -10.51 -10.71
N TYR A 528 -18.40 -9.21 -10.78
CA TYR A 528 -19.20 -8.23 -11.52
C TYR A 528 -19.29 -8.58 -13.01
N LYS A 529 -18.15 -8.84 -13.68
CA LYS A 529 -18.12 -9.25 -15.09
C LYS A 529 -18.90 -10.55 -15.34
N LYS A 530 -18.69 -11.58 -14.51
CA LYS A 530 -19.37 -12.89 -14.64
C LYS A 530 -20.88 -12.78 -14.42
N SER A 531 -21.32 -11.84 -13.58
CA SER A 531 -22.73 -11.62 -13.32
C SER A 531 -23.48 -10.98 -14.50
N ARG A 532 -22.75 -10.45 -15.50
CA ARG A 532 -23.29 -9.78 -16.70
C ARG A 532 -24.22 -8.61 -16.39
N MET A 533 -23.98 -7.90 -15.28
CA MET A 533 -24.84 -6.80 -14.81
C MET A 533 -24.92 -5.61 -15.77
N HIS A 534 -23.94 -5.44 -16.64
CA HIS A 534 -23.87 -4.29 -17.53
C HIS A 534 -25.09 -4.25 -18.50
N GLY A 535 -25.76 -3.11 -18.57
CA GLY A 535 -26.93 -2.89 -19.42
C GLY A 535 -28.27 -3.37 -18.83
N HIS A 536 -28.28 -3.99 -17.64
CA HIS A 536 -29.53 -4.32 -16.96
C HIS A 536 -30.15 -3.10 -16.25
N SER A 537 -31.48 -3.10 -16.11
CA SER A 537 -32.22 -2.04 -15.41
C SER A 537 -32.12 -2.15 -13.89
N ALA A 538 -32.51 -1.09 -13.18
CA ALA A 538 -32.63 -1.04 -11.72
C ALA A 538 -33.58 -2.10 -11.11
N LYS A 539 -34.44 -2.75 -11.91
CA LYS A 539 -35.31 -3.84 -11.44
C LYS A 539 -34.57 -5.17 -11.30
N TYR A 540 -33.47 -5.36 -12.03
CA TYR A 540 -32.68 -6.57 -11.95
C TYR A 540 -31.93 -6.60 -10.61
N ARG A 541 -32.11 -7.67 -9.84
CA ARG A 541 -31.44 -7.87 -8.56
C ARG A 541 -30.75 -9.22 -8.55
N ARG A 542 -29.48 -9.23 -8.17
CA ARG A 542 -28.74 -10.47 -7.96
C ARG A 542 -27.65 -10.25 -6.93
N TYR A 543 -27.51 -11.21 -6.03
CA TYR A 543 -26.40 -11.25 -5.10
C TYR A 543 -25.10 -11.56 -5.85
N MET A 544 -24.02 -10.91 -5.45
CA MET A 544 -22.66 -11.26 -5.85
C MET A 544 -21.73 -11.13 -4.66
N GLU A 545 -20.59 -11.81 -4.73
CA GLU A 545 -19.51 -11.57 -3.81
C GLU A 545 -19.03 -10.13 -3.95
N ASN A 546 -18.99 -9.42 -2.84
CA ASN A 546 -18.54 -8.04 -2.71
C ASN A 546 -17.23 -7.96 -1.91
N ASP A 547 -16.72 -6.75 -1.75
CA ASP A 547 -15.50 -6.48 -0.99
C ASP A 547 -15.51 -7.09 0.42
N GLN A 548 -16.57 -6.92 1.20
CA GLN A 548 -16.72 -7.54 2.54
C GLN A 548 -16.57 -9.07 2.50
N SER A 549 -17.37 -9.74 1.67
CA SER A 549 -17.38 -11.21 1.61
C SER A 549 -16.06 -11.78 1.08
N ILE A 550 -15.44 -11.09 0.11
CA ILE A 550 -14.16 -11.50 -0.47
C ILE A 550 -13.03 -11.28 0.54
N LEU A 551 -12.99 -10.12 1.20
CA LEU A 551 -12.01 -9.81 2.23
C LEU A 551 -12.08 -10.83 3.38
N THR A 552 -13.29 -11.12 3.87
CA THR A 552 -13.49 -12.14 4.91
C THR A 552 -12.95 -13.49 4.48
N LYS A 553 -13.20 -13.92 3.22
CA LYS A 553 -12.65 -15.17 2.69
C LYS A 553 -11.14 -15.16 2.63
N LEU A 554 -10.53 -14.10 2.10
CA LEU A 554 -9.08 -13.99 1.97
C LEU A 554 -8.38 -14.02 3.33
N VAL A 555 -8.94 -13.36 4.34
CA VAL A 555 -8.31 -13.21 5.66
C VAL A 555 -8.54 -14.44 6.54
N PHE A 556 -9.73 -15.06 6.51
CA PHE A 556 -10.06 -16.16 7.42
C PHE A 556 -10.06 -17.55 6.81
N PHE A 557 -10.50 -17.69 5.56
CA PHE A 557 -10.93 -19.00 5.02
C PHE A 557 -10.08 -19.52 3.85
N ASP A 558 -9.36 -18.66 3.14
CA ASP A 558 -8.52 -19.02 1.99
C ASP A 558 -7.09 -19.32 2.48
N GLU A 559 -6.87 -20.55 2.96
CA GLU A 559 -5.57 -20.96 3.55
C GLU A 559 -4.40 -20.86 2.57
N GLU A 560 -4.62 -21.09 1.28
CA GLU A 560 -3.59 -20.89 0.26
C GLU A 560 -3.20 -19.41 0.20
N PHE A 561 -4.19 -18.52 0.14
CA PHE A 561 -3.92 -17.09 0.13
C PHE A 561 -3.23 -16.62 1.41
N LYS A 562 -3.71 -17.03 2.58
CA LYS A 562 -3.15 -16.66 3.90
C LYS A 562 -1.70 -17.11 4.06
N THR A 563 -1.38 -18.33 3.63
CA THR A 563 -0.02 -18.87 3.72
C THR A 563 0.94 -18.08 2.83
N LYS A 564 0.47 -17.68 1.63
CA LYS A 564 1.30 -16.97 0.65
C LYS A 564 1.34 -15.45 0.86
N ASN A 565 0.29 -14.87 1.44
CA ASN A 565 0.09 -13.44 1.59
C ASN A 565 -0.48 -13.16 2.99
N PRO A 566 0.28 -13.46 4.06
CA PRO A 566 -0.22 -13.28 5.43
C PRO A 566 -0.61 -11.82 5.66
N THR A 567 -1.84 -11.60 6.10
CA THR A 567 -2.38 -10.28 6.45
C THR A 567 -2.80 -10.30 7.91
N ILE A 568 -2.29 -9.36 8.69
CA ILE A 568 -2.53 -9.26 10.12
C ILE A 568 -3.78 -8.43 10.37
N PHE A 569 -4.90 -9.14 10.59
CA PHE A 569 -6.16 -8.54 11.03
C PHE A 569 -6.27 -8.51 12.55
N ARG A 570 -6.80 -7.42 13.09
CA ARG A 570 -7.22 -7.30 14.48
C ARG A 570 -8.68 -6.87 14.55
N ALA A 571 -9.50 -7.68 15.20
CA ALA A 571 -10.91 -7.36 15.43
C ALA A 571 -11.06 -6.39 16.60
N LEU A 572 -11.95 -5.41 16.45
CA LEU A 572 -12.47 -4.63 17.56
C LEU A 572 -13.41 -5.51 18.42
N ASP A 573 -13.55 -5.17 19.71
CA ASP A 573 -14.43 -5.91 20.64
C ASP A 573 -15.86 -5.94 20.09
N THR A 574 -16.33 -7.12 19.70
CA THR A 574 -17.62 -7.32 19.03
C THR A 574 -18.81 -6.99 19.92
N GLU A 575 -18.61 -6.92 21.23
CA GLU A 575 -19.63 -6.48 22.19
C GLU A 575 -19.67 -4.96 22.34
N LEU A 576 -18.61 -4.22 21.96
CA LEU A 576 -18.60 -2.76 21.97
C LEU A 576 -18.88 -2.15 20.58
N PHE A 577 -18.52 -2.88 19.52
CA PHE A 577 -18.75 -2.51 18.14
C PHE A 577 -19.79 -3.44 17.52
N VAL A 578 -21.05 -3.13 17.79
CA VAL A 578 -22.18 -4.03 17.52
C VAL A 578 -22.78 -3.79 16.14
N ASP A 579 -23.36 -4.83 15.56
CA ASP A 579 -24.08 -4.78 14.31
C ASP A 579 -25.58 -4.46 14.50
N GLY A 580 -26.33 -4.36 13.41
CA GLY A 580 -27.71 -3.88 13.43
C GLY A 580 -28.68 -4.85 14.07
N ARG A 581 -28.24 -6.08 14.37
CA ARG A 581 -29.01 -7.03 15.17
C ARG A 581 -29.03 -6.66 16.65
N TRP A 582 -28.22 -5.70 17.10
CA TRP A 582 -28.33 -5.09 18.43
C TRP A 582 -29.73 -4.53 18.72
N TYR A 583 -30.42 -4.00 17.70
CA TYR A 583 -31.79 -3.52 17.84
C TYR A 583 -32.81 -4.65 18.09
N ASP A 584 -32.48 -5.89 17.77
CA ASP A 584 -33.35 -7.05 17.98
C ASP A 584 -33.12 -7.68 19.36
N LYS A 585 -33.61 -6.98 20.38
CA LYS A 585 -33.55 -7.41 21.78
C LYS A 585 -34.23 -8.76 22.02
N SER A 586 -35.19 -9.15 21.17
CA SER A 586 -35.94 -10.40 21.30
C SER A 586 -35.07 -11.63 21.01
N LYS A 587 -34.13 -11.51 20.08
CA LYS A 587 -33.25 -12.61 19.66
C LYS A 587 -32.00 -12.75 20.50
N ARG A 588 -31.69 -11.78 21.38
CA ARG A 588 -30.55 -11.80 22.30
C ARG A 588 -29.22 -12.12 21.60
N TYR A 589 -28.97 -11.49 20.45
CA TYR A 589 -27.70 -11.62 19.72
C TYR A 589 -26.50 -11.15 20.55
N TYR A 590 -26.73 -10.16 21.40
CA TYR A 590 -25.76 -9.59 22.33
C TYR A 590 -26.27 -9.79 23.76
N LYS A 591 -25.45 -10.39 24.62
CA LYS A 591 -25.85 -10.79 25.99
C LYS A 591 -24.94 -10.24 27.08
N SER A 592 -23.76 -9.75 26.73
CA SER A 592 -22.83 -9.24 27.72
C SER A 592 -23.30 -7.90 28.30
N SER A 593 -22.78 -7.53 29.46
CA SER A 593 -22.98 -6.19 30.02
C SER A 593 -22.33 -5.10 29.14
N LYS A 594 -21.20 -5.41 28.49
CA LYS A 594 -20.50 -4.49 27.58
C LYS A 594 -21.39 -4.00 26.44
N SER A 595 -22.14 -4.90 25.81
CA SER A 595 -23.03 -4.57 24.69
C SER A 595 -24.28 -3.80 25.05
N GLN A 596 -24.53 -3.55 26.33
CA GLN A 596 -25.56 -2.60 26.74
C GLN A 596 -25.16 -1.15 26.48
N SER A 597 -23.85 -0.87 26.41
CA SER A 597 -23.28 0.45 26.12
C SER A 597 -22.26 0.38 24.98
N PRO A 598 -22.72 0.14 23.74
CA PRO A 598 -21.82 0.05 22.61
C PRO A 598 -21.12 1.40 22.36
N ILE A 599 -19.91 1.33 21.81
CA ILE A 599 -19.19 2.48 21.24
C ILE A 599 -19.86 2.86 19.93
N LEU A 600 -20.16 1.85 19.11
CA LEU A 600 -20.68 2.01 17.77
C LEU A 600 -21.76 0.97 17.51
N ILE A 601 -22.86 1.41 16.88
CA ILE A 601 -23.90 0.53 16.35
C ILE A 601 -23.91 0.68 14.83
N ASN A 602 -23.59 -0.40 14.15
CA ASN A 602 -23.60 -0.47 12.70
C ASN A 602 -25.00 -0.86 12.21
N ASN A 603 -25.70 0.02 11.49
CA ASN A 603 -27.12 -0.18 11.13
C ASN A 603 -27.32 -1.12 9.91
N ASN A 604 -26.54 -2.19 9.83
CA ASN A 604 -26.61 -3.26 8.81
C ASN A 604 -27.71 -4.32 9.16
N PHE A 605 -27.76 -5.43 8.42
CA PHE A 605 -28.83 -6.46 8.48
C PHE A 605 -30.25 -5.97 8.15
N MET A 606 -30.38 -4.78 7.57
CA MET A 606 -31.64 -4.23 7.09
C MET A 606 -31.43 -3.64 5.70
N ILE A 607 -32.29 -4.02 4.76
CA ILE A 607 -32.20 -3.57 3.36
C ILE A 607 -33.01 -2.29 3.20
N GLY A 608 -32.40 -1.28 2.55
CA GLY A 608 -33.05 -0.03 2.16
C GLY A 608 -32.89 1.10 3.18
N ILE A 609 -32.60 2.29 2.67
CA ILE A 609 -32.33 3.50 3.48
C ILE A 609 -33.56 3.89 4.33
N GLY A 610 -34.76 3.80 3.75
CA GLY A 610 -36.00 4.12 4.46
C GLY A 610 -36.24 3.23 5.70
N ASN A 611 -36.00 1.92 5.58
CA ASN A 611 -36.12 1.00 6.71
C ASN A 611 -35.06 1.29 7.78
N LYS A 612 -33.81 1.53 7.38
CA LYS A 612 -32.71 1.91 8.29
C LYS A 612 -33.03 3.19 9.05
N LYS A 613 -33.60 4.19 8.37
CA LYS A 613 -34.09 5.44 8.96
C LYS A 613 -35.21 5.19 9.97
N GLN A 614 -36.23 4.40 9.62
CA GLN A 614 -37.33 4.07 10.54
C GLN A 614 -36.83 3.35 11.79
N ARG A 615 -35.90 2.40 11.64
CA ARG A 615 -35.26 1.73 12.79
C ARG A 615 -34.49 2.71 13.67
N ALA A 616 -33.74 3.64 13.08
CA ALA A 616 -33.04 4.68 13.83
C ALA A 616 -34.02 5.61 14.58
N ILE A 617 -35.12 6.03 13.94
CA ILE A 617 -36.18 6.84 14.57
C ILE A 617 -36.79 6.10 15.77
N ALA A 618 -37.18 4.84 15.59
CA ALA A 618 -37.81 4.03 16.63
C ALA A 618 -36.92 3.83 17.87
N ASN A 619 -35.61 3.99 17.73
CA ASN A 619 -34.63 3.85 18.81
C ASN A 619 -34.03 5.18 19.28
N GLY A 620 -34.56 6.33 18.82
CA GLY A 620 -34.03 7.65 19.19
C GLY A 620 -32.65 7.97 18.60
N HIS A 621 -32.21 7.21 17.60
CA HIS A 621 -30.90 7.35 16.93
C HIS A 621 -31.00 8.06 15.57
N TRP A 622 -32.11 8.76 15.30
CA TRP A 622 -32.25 9.63 14.14
C TRP A 622 -32.25 11.09 14.59
N PHE A 623 -31.23 11.84 14.18
CA PHE A 623 -30.87 13.11 14.81
C PHE A 623 -31.27 14.34 13.99
N LEU A 624 -32.07 14.16 12.95
CA LEU A 624 -32.64 15.27 12.18
C LEU A 624 -34.11 15.49 12.53
N THR A 625 -34.51 16.75 12.59
CA THR A 625 -35.91 17.20 12.65
C THR A 625 -36.05 18.34 11.64
N GLU A 626 -36.90 18.18 10.63
CA GLU A 626 -37.06 19.17 9.54
C GLU A 626 -35.72 19.60 8.90
N ASN A 627 -34.83 18.64 8.64
CA ASN A 627 -33.47 18.84 8.13
C ASN A 627 -32.51 19.62 9.06
N LYS A 628 -32.88 19.91 10.30
CA LYS A 628 -32.02 20.52 11.31
C LYS A 628 -31.53 19.48 12.33
N CYS A 629 -30.31 19.67 12.81
CA CYS A 629 -29.73 18.82 13.84
C CYS A 629 -30.49 18.97 15.16
N ASN A 630 -30.93 17.85 15.73
CA ASN A 630 -31.61 17.79 17.03
C ASN A 630 -30.58 17.47 18.13
N VAL A 631 -29.96 18.53 18.64
CA VAL A 631 -28.88 18.48 19.64
C VAL A 631 -29.28 17.70 20.89
N GLU A 632 -30.48 17.95 21.42
CA GLU A 632 -30.95 17.28 22.65
C GLU A 632 -31.17 15.79 22.43
N ARG A 633 -31.64 15.37 21.24
CA ARG A 633 -31.75 13.93 20.93
C ARG A 633 -30.38 13.25 20.88
N VAL A 634 -29.34 13.91 20.34
CA VAL A 634 -27.97 13.36 20.37
C VAL A 634 -27.50 13.23 21.82
N LYS A 635 -27.58 14.30 22.62
CA LYS A 635 -27.16 14.27 24.04
C LYS A 635 -27.91 13.20 24.83
N ASN A 636 -29.21 13.04 24.61
CA ASN A 636 -30.00 12.01 25.27
C ASN A 636 -29.55 10.59 24.87
N ALA A 637 -29.21 10.36 23.59
CA ALA A 637 -28.68 9.08 23.16
C ALA A 637 -27.33 8.76 23.82
N ILE A 638 -26.42 9.73 23.89
CA ILE A 638 -25.10 9.60 24.57
C ILE A 638 -25.29 9.32 26.07
N ARG A 639 -26.05 10.16 26.79
CA ARG A 639 -26.31 9.97 28.24
C ARG A 639 -26.97 8.62 28.53
N ALA A 640 -27.92 8.20 27.69
CA ALA A 640 -28.57 6.90 27.83
C ALA A 640 -27.61 5.73 27.58
N ASN A 641 -26.56 5.92 26.78
CA ASN A 641 -25.49 4.96 26.58
C ASN A 641 -24.54 4.91 27.78
N GLU A 642 -24.09 6.07 28.27
CA GLU A 642 -23.18 6.20 29.43
C GLU A 642 -23.81 5.63 30.71
N LYS A 643 -25.10 5.93 30.95
CA LYS A 643 -25.85 5.36 32.08
C LYS A 643 -25.86 3.83 32.04
N ARG A 644 -25.92 3.23 30.84
CA ARG A 644 -25.87 1.77 30.66
C ARG A 644 -24.48 1.19 30.86
N ALA A 645 -23.41 1.97 30.67
CA ALA A 645 -22.05 1.53 30.99
C ALA A 645 -21.77 1.49 32.51
N GLY A 646 -22.70 1.96 33.35
CA GLY A 646 -22.44 2.13 34.78
C GLY A 646 -21.44 3.24 35.10
N VAL A 647 -21.15 4.10 34.11
CA VAL A 647 -20.30 5.28 34.33
C VAL A 647 -21.19 6.36 34.94
N ASN A 648 -21.13 6.51 36.27
CA ASN A 648 -21.69 7.68 36.95
C ASN A 648 -20.82 8.90 36.58
N ILE A 649 -21.11 9.55 35.46
CA ILE A 649 -20.50 10.84 35.13
C ILE A 649 -21.29 11.93 35.88
N PRO A 650 -20.67 12.68 36.82
CA PRO A 650 -21.28 13.89 37.34
C PRO A 650 -21.53 14.84 36.16
N VAL A 651 -22.77 15.28 36.01
CA VAL A 651 -23.22 16.13 34.89
C VAL A 651 -22.69 17.54 35.11
N ASP A 652 -21.39 17.77 34.91
CA ASP A 652 -20.78 19.10 34.79
C ASP A 652 -19.58 19.02 33.82
N GLN A 653 -19.84 19.32 32.54
CA GLN A 653 -18.90 19.27 31.42
C GLN A 653 -17.99 20.50 31.33
N GLU A 654 -17.41 20.97 32.44
CA GLU A 654 -16.35 22.00 32.42
C GLU A 654 -14.97 21.49 32.84
N VAL A 655 -14.87 20.32 33.48
CA VAL A 655 -13.58 19.90 34.09
C VAL A 655 -12.67 19.10 33.14
N ILE A 656 -13.15 18.58 32.02
CA ILE A 656 -12.34 17.73 31.11
C ILE A 656 -11.34 18.57 30.28
N ALA A 657 -11.58 19.86 30.05
CA ALA A 657 -10.59 20.72 29.40
C ALA A 657 -9.35 20.99 30.27
N SER A 658 -9.47 20.91 31.61
CA SER A 658 -8.37 21.19 32.54
C SER A 658 -7.52 19.97 32.94
N ARG A 659 -7.97 18.75 32.63
CA ARG A 659 -7.32 17.51 33.09
C ARG A 659 -6.39 16.83 32.07
N ILE A 660 -6.25 17.41 30.88
CA ILE A 660 -5.33 16.91 29.84
C ILE A 660 -4.12 17.84 29.65
N GLU A 661 -4.13 19.07 30.19
CA GLU A 661 -2.99 20.00 30.13
C GLU A 661 -2.06 19.97 31.36
N GLY A 662 -2.12 18.96 32.22
CA GLY A 662 -1.26 18.92 33.42
C GLY A 662 -1.19 17.61 34.17
N ALA A 663 -1.33 16.47 33.49
CA ALA A 663 -1.00 15.19 34.10
C ALA A 663 0.52 14.99 34.01
N ASP A 664 1.17 15.28 35.13
CA ASP A 664 2.60 15.17 35.35
C ASP A 664 3.12 13.78 34.96
N VAL A 665 3.83 13.71 33.83
CA VAL A 665 4.45 12.49 33.28
C VAL A 665 5.47 11.93 34.27
N GLU A 666 6.02 12.78 35.13
CA GLU A 666 7.03 12.44 36.14
C GLU A 666 6.44 11.55 37.24
N ALA A 667 5.22 11.85 37.73
CA ALA A 667 4.55 11.03 38.75
C ALA A 667 4.14 9.63 38.22
N GLY A 668 3.83 9.51 36.94
CA GLY A 668 3.56 8.22 36.30
C GLY A 668 4.83 7.38 36.12
N LEU A 669 5.96 8.03 35.85
CA LEU A 669 7.25 7.37 35.70
C LEU A 669 7.81 6.91 37.05
N GLU A 670 7.70 7.73 38.10
CA GLU A 670 8.11 7.36 39.47
C GLU A 670 7.29 6.18 40.01
N ALA A 671 5.98 6.15 39.77
CA ALA A 671 5.13 5.03 40.16
C ALA A 671 5.48 3.72 39.42
N ALA A 672 5.89 3.83 38.15
CA ALA A 672 6.34 2.68 37.36
C ALA A 672 7.72 2.18 37.81
N VAL A 673 8.66 3.08 38.10
CA VAL A 673 10.00 2.73 38.63
C VAL A 673 9.87 2.07 40.01
N ALA A 674 9.06 2.62 40.91
CA ALA A 674 8.82 2.04 42.24
C ALA A 674 8.15 0.65 42.17
N ALA A 675 7.31 0.39 41.16
CA ALA A 675 6.71 -0.93 40.94
C ALA A 675 7.75 -1.95 40.44
N ILE A 676 8.68 -1.52 39.56
CA ILE A 676 9.76 -2.36 39.04
C ILE A 676 10.78 -2.70 40.13
N GLU A 677 11.18 -1.73 40.96
CA GLU A 677 12.10 -1.95 42.08
C GLU A 677 11.52 -2.92 43.12
N LYS A 678 10.19 -2.85 43.34
CA LYS A 678 9.48 -3.76 44.25
C LYS A 678 9.37 -5.18 43.70
N GLU A 679 9.27 -5.37 42.38
CA GLU A 679 9.26 -6.70 41.75
C GLU A 679 10.66 -7.32 41.65
N GLN A 680 11.73 -6.51 41.59
CA GLN A 680 13.10 -7.01 41.44
C GLN A 680 13.81 -7.35 42.75
N GLY A 681 13.16 -7.16 43.91
CA GLY A 681 13.69 -7.65 45.19
C GLY A 681 15.06 -7.09 45.56
N MET A 682 15.40 -5.89 45.08
CA MET A 682 16.61 -5.19 45.48
C MET A 682 16.31 -4.34 46.71
N SER A 683 16.80 -4.80 47.87
CA SER A 683 17.01 -3.97 49.06
C SER A 683 18.40 -3.36 49.05
#